data_AF-A0A8S2PYG9-F1
#
_entry.id   AF-A0A8S2PYG9-F1
#
_cell.length_a   1.000
_cell.length_b   1.000
_cell.length_c   1.000
_cell.angle_alpha   90.00
_cell.angle_beta   90.00
_cell.angle_gamma   90.00
#
_symmetry.space_group_name_H-M   'P 1'
#
loop_
_entity.id
_entity.type
_entity.pdbx_description
1 polymer ?
#
loop_
_entity_poly.entity_id
_entity_poly.type
_entity_poly.pdbx_seq_one_letter_code
_entity_poly.pdbx_strand_id
1 'polypeptide(L)'
;RLGTWLQNYDRNRLVDAASGWQDRRGIGHIRDIHDYTEHILLPSIDNHRRALVIGECGGFGLTNSGWSYNHYVDRYFMTYAFEQLIIHLSTRLSAMIYTQLSDVENEKNGILTYNRKTIKFIPDHMQRVLQKDFSRLYNLVYIWNLTSIPYINYTQLSLSRLFYLNIDRNLSDFYRFYFYTCYLNSLVNITIDKHRLIILNETYQIENYHYIPLPTDLFQDSLNQEHSIDISLNYISSVNRTEYTTHVTFFDLSYRDADGLTALSIAAGKKHKPLTEILASCPEVDVNKASSSGITPLLMVAEVGWPDILDILLQRGAIVDSAPSGKRAEENKIAGSTPLIGATKYNHPECVKRLLANHANPNHQNQSGISALMLAAEQGFFECVKLLVQAGADLELAPSGPLALTMNLCGQTPLFCAAKEGRTDIVKYLLDRGANPRVQNHYGVSALWIPAQKGMLDVVELLLNAGAETHVAPFGNLADELNITGWTPLYAAMKSRKFDVVKLLLKRGADPNAVTKLGSTPFLLASEICDLDIIEACVEAGADLDFAPSGQDADNLNITGQTALFMATLKDRVDVVKFLIQKGAHVNVQNRYGVSPLLLCAESGNFELVQALVQAGADVNITPQGELAEDNFLAGQTPLFGAAKKGHVDICEYLIQNGADVNAITMTGATPLYTATEEGHLDVVQLLIRHGADVNRSPKGQVARDLHIENQTPLLIACMRNHETIIRHLIESGANVNVTSERGSSPFLAICQHNNVELARLLIQNGARHDVEAKNLYDGKINGLIVAAESGSFETLRLLVEAGLDVNYKIEGKGETAGRTPLFCACAKGFQDIVEYLIDRGADVNGTEKSGLSCLHIASAMGHADTVRILCERGANVDQQFRFEEQDVTAYDLAESQQHDHVCQVLKTFGARQPLHSTLPSHVEPNK
;
A
#
# COMPACT_ATOMS: atom_id res chain seq x y z
N ARG A 1 -28.97 23.95 -45.99
CA ARG A 1 -29.36 24.16 -44.57
C ARG A 1 -28.78 22.99 -43.78
N LEU A 2 -28.13 23.12 -42.62
CA LEU A 2 -27.65 24.28 -41.84
C LEU A 2 -28.70 25.35 -41.50
N GLY A 3 -29.02 25.50 -40.20
CA GLY A 3 -30.08 26.37 -39.70
C GLY A 3 -31.48 25.75 -39.90
N THR A 4 -32.32 25.57 -38.88
CA THR A 4 -32.27 26.09 -37.49
C THR A 4 -33.24 25.28 -36.63
N TRP A 5 -32.79 24.28 -35.84
CA TRP A 5 -33.53 23.72 -34.67
C TRP A 5 -32.81 22.61 -33.86
N LEU A 6 -31.50 22.76 -33.62
CA LEU A 6 -30.86 22.19 -32.41
C LEU A 6 -30.56 23.29 -31.37
N GLN A 7 -31.25 24.43 -31.50
CA GLN A 7 -31.48 25.37 -30.42
C GLN A 7 -32.78 24.96 -29.73
N ASN A 8 -32.66 24.19 -28.63
CA ASN A 8 -33.40 24.36 -27.36
C ASN A 8 -33.47 23.07 -26.55
N TYR A 9 -32.72 23.06 -25.44
CA TYR A 9 -33.06 22.44 -24.14
C TYR A 9 -33.24 20.90 -24.02
N ASP A 10 -33.00 20.27 -22.86
CA ASP A 10 -31.99 20.48 -21.80
C ASP A 10 -31.93 19.20 -20.94
N ARG A 11 -30.83 19.01 -20.19
CA ARG A 11 -30.36 17.72 -19.67
C ARG A 11 -30.87 17.30 -18.28
N ASN A 12 -31.80 18.07 -17.66
CA ASN A 12 -32.02 18.03 -16.20
C ASN A 12 -33.47 17.75 -15.72
N ARG A 13 -34.29 17.01 -16.48
CA ARG A 13 -35.57 16.42 -16.01
C ARG A 13 -35.79 15.08 -16.73
N LEU A 14 -36.00 13.91 -16.10
CA LEU A 14 -36.30 13.61 -14.70
C LEU A 14 -35.36 12.52 -14.13
N VAL A 15 -34.78 12.78 -12.96
CA VAL A 15 -34.29 11.74 -12.02
C VAL A 15 -35.41 11.35 -11.03
N ASP A 16 -36.52 12.10 -10.98
CA ASP A 16 -37.54 12.05 -9.92
C ASP A 16 -38.67 11.02 -10.12
N ALA A 17 -38.39 9.84 -10.70
CA ALA A 17 -39.39 8.77 -10.83
C ALA A 17 -38.82 7.36 -10.65
N ALA A 18 -37.93 7.18 -9.68
CA ALA A 18 -37.68 5.86 -9.11
C ALA A 18 -38.89 5.38 -8.29
N SER A 19 -39.65 4.38 -8.75
CA SER A 19 -40.43 3.43 -7.92
C SER A 19 -41.35 2.52 -8.76
N GLY A 20 -41.59 1.28 -8.31
CA GLY A 20 -42.63 0.36 -8.86
C GLY A 20 -42.09 -0.63 -9.90
N TRP A 21 -41.55 -1.81 -9.55
CA TRP A 21 -42.28 -3.04 -9.16
C TRP A 21 -43.37 -3.55 -10.13
N GLN A 22 -43.07 -4.73 -10.70
CA GLN A 22 -43.95 -5.90 -10.88
C GLN A 22 -45.06 -5.96 -11.97
N ASP A 23 -44.83 -6.92 -12.88
CA ASP A 23 -45.70 -8.09 -13.19
C ASP A 23 -46.92 -7.94 -14.15
N ARG A 24 -47.23 -9.07 -14.82
CA ARG A 24 -48.49 -9.49 -15.50
C ARG A 24 -48.83 -9.07 -16.94
N ARG A 25 -48.82 -10.11 -17.80
CA ARG A 25 -49.83 -10.49 -18.82
C ARG A 25 -50.18 -9.53 -19.98
N GLY A 26 -49.90 -10.00 -21.21
CA GLY A 26 -50.96 -10.16 -22.24
C GLY A 26 -50.95 -9.30 -23.52
N ILE A 27 -50.93 -9.99 -24.67
CA ILE A 27 -51.72 -9.78 -25.91
C ILE A 27 -51.66 -8.40 -26.64
N GLY A 28 -51.36 -8.40 -27.95
CA GLY A 28 -51.66 -7.27 -28.86
C GLY A 28 -51.22 -7.43 -30.33
N HIS A 29 -52.12 -7.88 -31.21
CA HIS A 29 -51.95 -8.14 -32.67
C HIS A 29 -51.74 -6.92 -33.59
N ILE A 30 -51.25 -7.18 -34.82
CA ILE A 30 -51.75 -6.76 -36.18
C ILE A 30 -50.57 -6.95 -37.17
N ARG A 31 -50.54 -7.75 -38.26
CA ARG A 31 -51.49 -8.34 -39.24
C ARG A 31 -52.07 -7.35 -40.26
N ASP A 32 -51.63 -7.42 -41.53
CA ASP A 32 -52.48 -7.35 -42.75
C ASP A 32 -51.69 -7.38 -44.07
N ILE A 33 -52.43 -7.53 -45.18
CA ILE A 33 -52.03 -7.49 -46.61
C ILE A 33 -51.45 -8.80 -47.18
N HIS A 34 -52.36 -9.76 -47.32
CA HIS A 34 -52.33 -10.79 -48.37
C HIS A 34 -53.53 -10.49 -49.27
N ASP A 35 -53.32 -10.08 -50.53
CA ASP A 35 -54.34 -10.12 -51.61
C ASP A 35 -53.74 -9.58 -52.92
N TYR A 36 -53.58 -10.44 -53.94
CA TYR A 36 -53.80 -10.17 -55.38
C TYR A 36 -53.29 -11.36 -56.24
N THR A 37 -54.15 -11.87 -57.14
CA THR A 37 -53.86 -12.80 -58.28
C THR A 37 -53.25 -14.16 -57.91
N GLU A 38 -53.84 -15.34 -58.16
CA GLU A 38 -54.98 -15.80 -58.98
C GLU A 38 -54.95 -15.54 -60.50
N HIS A 39 -55.10 -16.67 -61.23
CA HIS A 39 -55.43 -16.88 -62.65
C HIS A 39 -54.32 -16.91 -63.72
N ILE A 40 -54.01 -18.12 -64.22
CA ILE A 40 -54.14 -18.55 -65.64
C ILE A 40 -53.89 -20.07 -65.74
N LEU A 41 -54.62 -20.78 -66.61
CA LEU A 41 -54.65 -22.25 -66.79
C LEU A 41 -54.12 -22.67 -68.19
N LEU A 42 -53.62 -23.92 -68.32
CA LEU A 42 -53.96 -24.96 -69.33
C LEU A 42 -52.83 -26.04 -69.52
N PRO A 43 -53.10 -27.24 -70.11
CA PRO A 43 -52.48 -28.50 -69.65
C PRO A 43 -51.56 -29.27 -70.66
N SER A 44 -51.24 -30.51 -70.28
CA SER A 44 -50.23 -31.48 -70.75
C SER A 44 -50.07 -31.80 -72.26
N ILE A 45 -48.82 -32.08 -72.68
CA ILE A 45 -48.40 -33.23 -73.50
C ILE A 45 -46.87 -33.49 -73.36
N ASP A 46 -46.49 -34.75 -73.56
CA ASP A 46 -45.26 -35.52 -73.27
C ASP A 46 -43.82 -34.92 -73.37
N ASN A 47 -42.88 -35.52 -72.62
CA ASN A 47 -41.62 -34.93 -72.14
C ASN A 47 -40.30 -35.39 -72.82
N HIS A 48 -40.33 -36.21 -73.89
CA HIS A 48 -39.10 -36.82 -74.45
C HIS A 48 -38.60 -36.26 -75.80
N ARG A 49 -39.18 -35.18 -76.35
CA ARG A 49 -38.76 -34.62 -77.66
C ARG A 49 -38.31 -33.15 -77.69
N ARG A 50 -38.23 -32.44 -76.56
CA ARG A 50 -37.79 -31.02 -76.55
C ARG A 50 -36.28 -30.80 -76.38
N ALA A 51 -35.51 -31.80 -75.98
CA ALA A 51 -34.12 -31.61 -75.52
C ALA A 51 -33.02 -31.63 -76.61
N LEU A 52 -33.34 -31.70 -77.91
CA LEU A 52 -32.36 -31.99 -78.97
C LEU A 52 -32.26 -30.98 -80.14
N VAL A 53 -32.87 -29.78 -80.04
CA VAL A 53 -33.01 -28.88 -81.22
C VAL A 53 -32.49 -27.45 -81.02
N ILE A 54 -32.03 -27.04 -79.82
CA ILE A 54 -31.52 -25.67 -79.59
C ILE A 54 -30.07 -25.72 -79.08
N GLY A 55 -29.20 -26.32 -79.91
CA GLY A 55 -27.75 -26.43 -79.67
C GLY A 55 -26.86 -25.77 -80.74
N GLU A 56 -27.45 -25.25 -81.83
CA GLU A 56 -26.70 -24.69 -82.97
C GLU A 56 -27.36 -23.40 -83.50
N CYS A 57 -26.73 -22.25 -83.20
CA CYS A 57 -26.85 -20.90 -83.78
C CYS A 57 -26.09 -19.97 -82.80
N GLY A 58 -24.82 -19.62 -83.01
CA GLY A 58 -24.39 -18.54 -83.89
C GLY A 58 -24.52 -17.18 -83.16
N GLY A 59 -23.51 -16.33 -82.96
CA GLY A 59 -22.27 -16.11 -83.72
C GLY A 59 -22.38 -14.78 -84.48
N PHE A 60 -21.39 -13.87 -84.35
CA PHE A 60 -21.36 -12.48 -84.87
C PHE A 60 -22.38 -11.52 -84.18
N GLY A 61 -22.16 -10.19 -84.08
CA GLY A 61 -21.00 -9.34 -84.38
C GLY A 61 -21.40 -7.84 -84.53
N LEU A 62 -20.50 -6.91 -84.17
CA LEU A 62 -20.48 -5.45 -84.52
C LEU A 62 -21.66 -4.56 -84.02
N THR A 63 -21.48 -3.60 -83.10
CA THR A 63 -20.99 -2.17 -83.20
C THR A 63 -22.11 -1.11 -83.03
N ASN A 64 -21.83 -0.08 -82.23
CA ASN A 64 -22.41 1.27 -82.21
C ASN A 64 -23.89 1.51 -82.59
N SER A 65 -24.75 1.59 -81.58
CA SER A 65 -25.53 2.81 -81.26
C SER A 65 -26.28 2.60 -79.96
N GLY A 66 -26.30 3.60 -79.06
CA GLY A 66 -27.00 3.45 -77.78
C GLY A 66 -28.53 3.37 -77.94
N TRP A 67 -29.19 2.70 -76.99
CA TRP A 67 -30.49 3.01 -76.37
C TRP A 67 -30.64 2.07 -75.16
N SER A 68 -31.36 2.49 -74.12
CA SER A 68 -31.53 1.73 -72.85
C SER A 68 -32.65 0.70 -72.95
N TYR A 69 -32.41 -0.57 -72.59
CA TYR A 69 -33.49 -1.55 -72.41
C TYR A 69 -33.24 -2.55 -71.25
N ASN A 70 -34.35 -3.07 -70.71
CA ASN A 70 -34.46 -3.72 -69.38
C ASN A 70 -33.61 -4.98 -69.16
N HIS A 71 -32.89 -5.02 -68.03
CA HIS A 71 -32.07 -6.16 -67.58
C HIS A 71 -32.86 -7.34 -66.95
N TYR A 72 -34.18 -7.29 -66.90
CA TYR A 72 -35.00 -8.19 -66.06
C TYR A 72 -35.48 -9.48 -66.74
N VAL A 73 -35.60 -9.54 -68.07
CA VAL A 73 -36.22 -10.69 -68.76
C VAL A 73 -35.20 -11.77 -69.11
N ASP A 74 -33.97 -11.41 -69.50
CA ASP A 74 -32.94 -12.37 -69.90
C ASP A 74 -32.42 -13.24 -68.73
N ARG A 75 -32.44 -12.73 -67.49
CA ARG A 75 -32.05 -13.53 -66.31
C ARG A 75 -32.98 -14.72 -66.12
N TYR A 76 -34.30 -14.53 -66.20
CA TYR A 76 -35.25 -15.63 -65.98
C TYR A 76 -35.15 -16.72 -67.05
N PHE A 77 -34.94 -16.35 -68.33
CA PHE A 77 -34.84 -17.32 -69.42
C PHE A 77 -33.53 -18.13 -69.34
N MET A 78 -32.41 -17.48 -69.00
CA MET A 78 -31.12 -18.16 -68.78
C MET A 78 -31.15 -19.07 -67.54
N THR A 79 -31.77 -18.64 -66.43
CA THR A 79 -31.92 -19.48 -65.22
C THR A 79 -32.75 -20.72 -65.52
N TYR A 80 -33.91 -20.59 -66.17
CA TYR A 80 -34.77 -21.74 -66.50
C TYR A 80 -34.11 -22.74 -67.45
N ALA A 81 -33.34 -22.26 -68.44
CA ALA A 81 -32.56 -23.13 -69.33
C ALA A 81 -31.42 -23.86 -68.60
N PHE A 82 -30.75 -23.19 -67.66
CA PHE A 82 -29.71 -23.80 -66.80
C PHE A 82 -30.28 -24.83 -65.82
N GLU A 83 -31.45 -24.57 -65.23
CA GLU A 83 -32.14 -25.51 -64.33
C GLU A 83 -32.43 -26.84 -65.05
N GLN A 84 -32.96 -26.78 -66.28
CA GLN A 84 -33.18 -27.98 -67.08
C GLN A 84 -31.88 -28.71 -67.44
N LEU A 85 -30.78 -27.99 -67.70
CA LEU A 85 -29.48 -28.57 -68.00
C LEU A 85 -28.88 -29.32 -66.79
N ILE A 86 -28.97 -28.73 -65.59
CA ILE A 86 -28.50 -29.34 -64.32
C ILE A 86 -29.34 -30.57 -63.97
N ILE A 87 -30.66 -30.53 -64.19
CA ILE A 87 -31.58 -31.67 -64.02
C ILE A 87 -31.21 -32.82 -64.99
N HIS A 88 -30.87 -32.51 -66.25
CA HIS A 88 -30.47 -33.54 -67.23
C HIS A 88 -29.07 -34.13 -66.96
N LEU A 89 -28.13 -33.33 -66.46
CA LEU A 89 -26.78 -33.79 -66.10
C LEU A 89 -26.80 -34.66 -64.83
N SER A 90 -27.62 -34.32 -63.82
CA SER A 90 -27.78 -35.12 -62.60
C SER A 90 -28.49 -36.45 -62.85
N THR A 91 -29.53 -36.48 -63.70
CA THR A 91 -30.16 -37.74 -64.12
C THR A 91 -29.20 -38.60 -64.96
N ARG A 92 -28.38 -38.01 -65.85
CA ARG A 92 -27.32 -38.75 -66.56
C ARG A 92 -26.24 -39.29 -65.62
N LEU A 93 -25.74 -38.52 -64.65
CA LEU A 93 -24.76 -39.00 -63.68
C LEU A 93 -25.32 -40.16 -62.85
N SER A 94 -26.55 -40.02 -62.36
CA SER A 94 -27.24 -41.08 -61.62
C SER A 94 -27.44 -42.33 -62.46
N ALA A 95 -27.81 -42.20 -63.73
CA ALA A 95 -27.96 -43.33 -64.66
C ALA A 95 -26.62 -44.01 -65.01
N MET A 96 -25.52 -43.24 -65.14
CA MET A 96 -24.17 -43.78 -65.34
C MET A 96 -23.67 -44.56 -64.11
N ILE A 97 -23.95 -44.05 -62.90
CA ILE A 97 -23.66 -44.76 -61.65
C ILE A 97 -24.51 -46.04 -61.54
N TYR A 98 -25.79 -45.98 -61.92
CA TYR A 98 -26.68 -47.14 -61.91
C TYR A 98 -26.28 -48.22 -62.92
N THR A 99 -25.79 -47.85 -64.11
CA THR A 99 -25.31 -48.82 -65.13
C THR A 99 -23.97 -49.44 -64.77
N GLN A 100 -23.00 -48.67 -64.23
CA GLN A 100 -21.77 -49.24 -63.68
C GLN A 100 -21.99 -50.15 -62.46
N LEU A 101 -23.15 -50.05 -61.79
CA LEU A 101 -23.55 -50.95 -60.71
C LEU A 101 -24.41 -52.13 -61.21
N SER A 102 -25.21 -52.00 -62.26
CA SER A 102 -26.03 -53.10 -62.79
C SER A 102 -25.23 -54.18 -63.51
N ASP A 103 -24.08 -53.83 -64.09
CA ASP A 103 -23.15 -54.80 -64.72
C ASP A 103 -22.49 -55.75 -63.69
N VAL A 104 -22.77 -55.59 -62.39
CA VAL A 104 -22.21 -56.41 -61.30
C VAL A 104 -23.13 -57.58 -60.90
N GLU A 105 -24.42 -57.61 -61.30
CA GLU A 105 -25.37 -58.65 -60.86
C GLU A 105 -25.68 -59.78 -61.87
N ASN A 106 -25.04 -59.81 -63.04
CA ASN A 106 -25.11 -60.96 -63.96
C ASN A 106 -23.74 -61.32 -64.56
N GLU A 107 -23.01 -62.25 -63.93
CA GLU A 107 -22.73 -63.57 -64.52
C GLU A 107 -21.94 -64.49 -63.58
N LYS A 108 -22.06 -65.81 -63.79
CA LYS A 108 -21.42 -66.85 -62.98
C LYS A 108 -20.02 -67.18 -63.49
N ASN A 109 -19.13 -67.50 -62.54
CA ASN A 109 -17.84 -68.21 -62.73
C ASN A 109 -16.72 -67.44 -63.45
N GLY A 110 -15.82 -66.81 -62.69
CA GLY A 110 -14.51 -66.37 -63.19
C GLY A 110 -13.74 -65.56 -62.15
N ILE A 111 -12.55 -66.02 -61.74
CA ILE A 111 -11.76 -65.33 -60.70
C ILE A 111 -11.00 -64.15 -61.31
N LEU A 112 -11.33 -62.92 -60.87
CA LEU A 112 -10.41 -61.78 -60.88
C LEU A 112 -10.66 -60.92 -59.64
N THR A 113 -9.65 -60.78 -58.78
CA THR A 113 -9.71 -60.03 -57.52
C THR A 113 -9.31 -58.56 -57.74
N TYR A 114 -10.19 -57.63 -57.36
CA TYR A 114 -9.87 -56.19 -57.28
C TYR A 114 -10.15 -55.63 -55.89
N ASN A 115 -9.22 -54.79 -55.40
CA ASN A 115 -9.24 -54.24 -54.04
C ASN A 115 -10.20 -53.04 -53.93
N ARG A 116 -11.29 -53.20 -53.16
CA ARG A 116 -12.39 -52.23 -53.00
C ARG A 116 -12.03 -50.92 -52.24
N LYS A 117 -10.76 -50.56 -52.11
CA LYS A 117 -10.32 -49.38 -51.31
C LYS A 117 -10.10 -48.08 -52.08
N THR A 118 -10.17 -48.06 -53.41
CA THR A 118 -9.98 -46.81 -54.18
C THR A 118 -10.84 -46.76 -55.45
N ILE A 119 -11.93 -46.00 -55.42
CA ILE A 119 -12.36 -45.25 -56.61
C ILE A 119 -11.60 -43.93 -56.57
N LYS A 120 -10.49 -43.84 -57.32
CA LYS A 120 -9.82 -42.56 -57.57
C LYS A 120 -10.60 -41.81 -58.64
N PHE A 121 -11.47 -40.89 -58.23
CA PHE A 121 -11.84 -39.79 -59.12
C PHE A 121 -10.57 -39.00 -59.45
N ILE A 122 -10.21 -38.91 -60.73
CA ILE A 122 -9.16 -38.02 -61.20
C ILE A 122 -9.79 -36.62 -61.28
N PRO A 123 -9.49 -35.68 -60.37
CA PRO A 123 -10.20 -34.40 -60.30
C PRO A 123 -10.03 -33.61 -61.60
N ASP A 124 -8.84 -33.74 -62.18
CA ASP A 124 -8.32 -32.98 -63.32
C ASP A 124 -9.15 -33.08 -64.62
N HIS A 125 -10.00 -34.10 -64.78
CA HIS A 125 -10.88 -34.23 -65.96
C HIS A 125 -12.25 -33.57 -65.72
N MET A 126 -12.88 -33.78 -64.55
CA MET A 126 -14.09 -33.02 -64.20
C MET A 126 -13.78 -31.52 -64.04
N GLN A 127 -12.65 -31.19 -63.43
CA GLN A 127 -12.22 -29.82 -63.22
C GLN A 127 -11.93 -29.11 -64.54
N ARG A 128 -11.33 -29.77 -65.54
CA ARG A 128 -11.15 -29.19 -66.88
C ARG A 128 -12.45 -29.01 -67.68
N VAL A 129 -13.44 -29.88 -67.48
CA VAL A 129 -14.77 -29.71 -68.11
C VAL A 129 -15.57 -28.61 -67.41
N LEU A 130 -15.51 -28.51 -66.09
CA LEU A 130 -16.28 -27.52 -65.32
C LEU A 130 -15.64 -26.12 -65.29
N GLN A 131 -14.31 -26.01 -65.19
CA GLN A 131 -13.63 -24.70 -65.12
C GLN A 131 -13.76 -23.88 -66.39
N LYS A 132 -13.96 -24.51 -67.57
CA LYS A 132 -13.98 -23.79 -68.84
C LYS A 132 -15.24 -22.95 -69.04
N ASP A 133 -16.35 -23.33 -68.38
CA ASP A 133 -17.64 -22.66 -68.50
C ASP A 133 -18.06 -21.89 -67.23
N PHE A 134 -17.47 -22.19 -66.05
CA PHE A 134 -17.86 -21.53 -64.79
C PHE A 134 -17.30 -20.11 -64.58
N SER A 135 -16.33 -19.64 -65.36
CA SER A 135 -15.60 -18.39 -65.10
C SER A 135 -16.39 -17.09 -65.40
N ARG A 136 -17.73 -17.13 -65.44
CA ARG A 136 -18.61 -15.99 -65.80
C ARG A 136 -19.93 -15.88 -65.02
N LEU A 137 -20.21 -16.71 -64.03
CA LEU A 137 -21.50 -16.72 -63.32
C LEU A 137 -21.39 -16.29 -61.85
N TYR A 138 -22.07 -15.19 -61.50
CA TYR A 138 -22.19 -14.64 -60.14
C TYR A 138 -23.42 -15.19 -59.41
N ASN A 139 -23.25 -15.48 -58.12
CA ASN A 139 -24.27 -15.46 -57.05
C ASN A 139 -25.62 -16.16 -57.30
N LEU A 140 -25.62 -17.51 -57.27
CA LEU A 140 -26.80 -18.34 -57.01
C LEU A 140 -26.35 -19.61 -56.27
N VAL A 141 -27.07 -20.01 -55.21
CA VAL A 141 -26.68 -21.13 -54.33
C VAL A 141 -27.68 -22.29 -54.49
N TYR A 142 -27.23 -23.40 -55.07
CA TYR A 142 -27.98 -24.65 -55.15
C TYR A 142 -27.48 -25.65 -54.10
N ILE A 143 -28.38 -26.19 -53.27
CA ILE A 143 -28.06 -27.23 -52.28
C ILE A 143 -28.26 -28.60 -52.93
N TRP A 144 -27.17 -29.30 -53.25
CA TRP A 144 -27.21 -30.66 -53.81
C TRP A 144 -27.08 -31.70 -52.70
N ASN A 145 -28.14 -32.47 -52.46
CA ASN A 145 -28.13 -33.57 -51.50
C ASN A 145 -28.06 -34.91 -52.24
N LEU A 146 -26.93 -35.61 -52.13
CA LEU A 146 -26.63 -36.83 -52.89
C LEU A 146 -26.93 -38.08 -52.05
N THR A 147 -28.22 -38.29 -51.75
CA THR A 147 -28.72 -39.42 -50.93
C THR A 147 -29.29 -40.55 -51.78
N SER A 148 -28.42 -41.22 -52.52
CA SER A 148 -28.76 -42.40 -53.35
C SER A 148 -27.80 -43.58 -53.12
N ILE A 149 -27.82 -44.14 -51.90
CA ILE A 149 -27.25 -45.46 -51.60
C ILE A 149 -28.22 -46.24 -50.68
N PRO A 150 -28.88 -47.31 -51.16
CA PRO A 150 -29.63 -48.21 -50.29
C PRO A 150 -28.70 -49.22 -49.61
N TYR A 151 -28.89 -49.43 -48.29
CA TYR A 151 -28.51 -50.56 -47.40
C TYR A 151 -27.42 -51.56 -47.86
N ILE A 152 -26.44 -51.99 -47.05
CA ILE A 152 -26.55 -52.61 -45.71
C ILE A 152 -25.25 -52.36 -44.90
N ASN A 153 -25.35 -52.23 -43.56
CA ASN A 153 -24.24 -52.24 -42.58
C ASN A 153 -23.16 -51.13 -42.66
N TYR A 154 -23.59 -49.87 -42.50
CA TYR A 154 -22.75 -48.85 -41.87
C TYR A 154 -23.51 -48.20 -40.70
N THR A 155 -23.25 -48.68 -39.47
CA THR A 155 -23.63 -47.96 -38.26
C THR A 155 -22.75 -46.72 -38.11
N GLN A 156 -23.37 -45.54 -38.08
CA GLN A 156 -22.76 -44.20 -38.00
C GLN A 156 -21.91 -43.79 -39.22
N LEU A 157 -22.57 -43.16 -40.19
CA LEU A 157 -21.96 -42.31 -41.20
C LEU A 157 -22.52 -40.88 -41.03
N SER A 158 -22.01 -40.14 -40.05
CA SER A 158 -22.40 -38.75 -39.77
C SER A 158 -21.72 -37.80 -40.77
N LEU A 159 -22.38 -37.55 -41.91
CA LEU A 159 -21.95 -36.57 -42.91
C LEU A 159 -22.38 -35.16 -42.52
N SER A 160 -21.72 -34.58 -41.51
CA SER A 160 -21.81 -33.14 -41.19
C SER A 160 -21.04 -32.32 -42.22
N ARG A 161 -21.60 -32.16 -43.44
CA ARG A 161 -21.12 -31.17 -44.40
C ARG A 161 -21.64 -29.79 -44.00
N LEU A 162 -20.76 -28.95 -43.48
CA LEU A 162 -20.99 -27.50 -43.40
C LEU A 162 -21.12 -26.94 -44.82
N PHE A 163 -22.17 -26.18 -45.07
CA PHE A 163 -22.39 -25.44 -46.32
C PHE A 163 -22.29 -23.94 -46.02
N TYR A 164 -21.44 -23.25 -46.79
CA TYR A 164 -21.20 -21.81 -46.63
C TYR A 164 -22.16 -21.01 -47.51
N LEU A 165 -22.66 -19.89 -46.98
CA LEU A 165 -23.56 -18.99 -47.70
C LEU A 165 -23.09 -17.56 -47.51
N ASN A 166 -22.68 -16.90 -48.60
CA ASN A 166 -22.22 -15.52 -48.57
C ASN A 166 -23.44 -14.58 -48.73
N ILE A 167 -23.92 -14.04 -47.61
CA ILE A 167 -25.09 -13.15 -47.57
C ILE A 167 -24.62 -11.71 -47.79
N ASP A 168 -24.67 -11.26 -49.04
CA ASP A 168 -24.36 -9.88 -49.41
C ASP A 168 -25.51 -8.94 -48.97
N ARG A 169 -25.19 -7.87 -48.22
CA ARG A 169 -26.16 -7.10 -47.40
C ARG A 169 -27.17 -6.24 -48.19
N ASN A 170 -27.22 -6.35 -49.52
CA ASN A 170 -28.07 -5.54 -50.40
C ASN A 170 -29.26 -6.30 -51.02
N LEU A 171 -29.59 -7.50 -50.51
CA LEU A 171 -30.84 -8.19 -50.83
C LEU A 171 -31.78 -8.15 -49.62
N SER A 172 -32.64 -7.12 -49.58
CA SER A 172 -33.77 -7.02 -48.64
C SER A 172 -34.85 -8.07 -48.89
N ASP A 173 -34.80 -8.76 -50.03
CA ASP A 173 -35.88 -9.59 -50.54
C ASP A 173 -35.35 -10.96 -51.03
N PHE A 174 -36.05 -12.02 -50.62
CA PHE A 174 -35.90 -13.44 -51.03
C PHE A 174 -34.76 -14.28 -50.41
N TYR A 175 -35.03 -14.88 -49.25
CA TYR A 175 -34.36 -16.11 -48.79
C TYR A 175 -35.16 -17.34 -49.25
N ARG A 176 -34.74 -18.00 -50.33
CA ARG A 176 -35.36 -19.25 -50.82
C ARG A 176 -34.42 -20.43 -50.67
N PHE A 177 -34.83 -21.44 -49.92
CA PHE A 177 -34.10 -22.69 -49.76
C PHE A 177 -34.68 -23.77 -50.69
N TYR A 178 -33.80 -24.44 -51.44
CA TYR A 178 -34.16 -25.50 -52.38
C TYR A 178 -33.75 -26.85 -51.79
N PHE A 179 -34.72 -27.73 -51.53
CA PHE A 179 -34.50 -29.07 -51.00
C PHE A 179 -34.75 -30.13 -52.08
N TYR A 180 -33.78 -31.01 -52.30
CA TYR A 180 -33.92 -32.16 -53.18
C TYR A 180 -34.12 -33.44 -52.36
N THR A 181 -35.23 -34.15 -52.58
CA THR A 181 -35.60 -35.36 -51.82
C THR A 181 -35.89 -36.50 -52.80
N CYS A 182 -35.22 -37.64 -52.68
CA CYS A 182 -35.33 -38.73 -53.66
C CYS A 182 -36.45 -39.76 -53.38
N TYR A 183 -37.33 -39.51 -52.39
CA TYR A 183 -38.37 -40.46 -51.97
C TYR A 183 -39.75 -39.82 -51.88
N LEU A 184 -40.71 -40.43 -52.60
CA LEU A 184 -42.14 -40.10 -52.58
C LEU A 184 -42.71 -40.21 -51.16
N ASN A 185 -43.44 -39.19 -50.74
CA ASN A 185 -44.15 -39.05 -49.46
C ASN A 185 -43.22 -39.18 -48.24
N SER A 186 -42.21 -38.31 -48.20
CA SER A 186 -41.40 -38.06 -47.00
C SER A 186 -42.04 -36.96 -46.16
N LEU A 187 -42.29 -37.23 -44.88
CA LEU A 187 -42.52 -36.16 -43.89
C LEU A 187 -41.15 -35.58 -43.51
N VAL A 188 -40.99 -34.27 -43.68
CA VAL A 188 -39.81 -33.52 -43.27
C VAL A 188 -40.20 -32.58 -42.14
N ASN A 189 -39.72 -32.88 -40.93
CA ASN A 189 -39.80 -31.94 -39.82
C ASN A 189 -38.56 -31.04 -39.87
N ILE A 190 -38.77 -29.71 -39.92
CA ILE A 190 -37.70 -28.71 -39.81
C ILE A 190 -37.76 -28.11 -38.41
N THR A 191 -36.76 -28.42 -37.57
CA THR A 191 -36.59 -27.80 -36.25
C THR A 191 -35.48 -26.75 -36.31
N ILE A 192 -35.73 -25.53 -35.81
CA ILE A 192 -34.81 -24.37 -35.86
C ILE A 192 -34.52 -23.88 -34.45
N ASP A 193 -33.52 -24.45 -33.77
CA ASP A 193 -33.39 -24.24 -32.34
C ASP A 193 -32.63 -22.95 -31.95
N LYS A 194 -33.35 -21.98 -31.36
CA LYS A 194 -32.78 -20.76 -30.77
C LYS A 194 -32.46 -21.01 -29.27
N HIS A 195 -31.36 -21.72 -29.01
CA HIS A 195 -30.81 -22.08 -27.68
C HIS A 195 -31.66 -23.01 -26.78
N ARG A 196 -32.27 -24.07 -27.32
CA ARG A 196 -33.23 -24.98 -26.65
C ARG A 196 -34.55 -24.32 -26.26
N LEU A 197 -35.29 -23.81 -27.26
CA LEU A 197 -36.77 -23.70 -27.33
C LEU A 197 -37.23 -22.60 -28.31
N ILE A 198 -36.91 -22.73 -29.60
CA ILE A 198 -37.90 -22.40 -30.64
C ILE A 198 -38.12 -23.65 -31.49
N ILE A 199 -39.04 -24.49 -31.04
CA ILE A 199 -39.52 -25.60 -31.85
C ILE A 199 -40.59 -25.05 -32.79
N LEU A 200 -40.16 -24.48 -33.92
CA LEU A 200 -40.92 -24.75 -35.14
C LEU A 200 -40.79 -26.26 -35.37
N ASN A 201 -41.89 -26.99 -35.23
CA ASN A 201 -42.01 -28.36 -35.74
C ASN A 201 -43.10 -28.32 -36.80
N GLU A 202 -42.81 -27.60 -37.89
CA GLU A 202 -43.64 -27.72 -39.08
C GLU A 202 -43.21 -28.98 -39.83
N THR A 203 -44.09 -29.97 -39.79
CA THR A 203 -43.93 -31.23 -40.51
C THR A 203 -44.52 -31.05 -41.90
N TYR A 204 -43.66 -30.81 -42.89
CA TYR A 204 -44.09 -30.70 -44.28
C TYR A 204 -44.23 -32.10 -44.90
N GLN A 205 -45.42 -32.42 -45.40
CA GLN A 205 -45.62 -33.59 -46.26
C GLN A 205 -45.18 -33.20 -47.68
N ILE A 206 -44.02 -33.71 -48.12
CA ILE A 206 -43.44 -33.35 -49.42
C ILE A 206 -43.85 -34.39 -50.47
N GLU A 207 -44.74 -33.98 -51.39
CA GLU A 207 -45.16 -34.79 -52.55
C GLU A 207 -44.55 -34.23 -53.84
N ASN A 208 -43.26 -34.56 -54.05
CA ASN A 208 -42.38 -34.12 -55.14
C ASN A 208 -42.02 -32.62 -55.15
N TYR A 209 -40.72 -32.31 -55.28
CA TYR A 209 -40.16 -30.97 -55.56
C TYR A 209 -40.90 -29.81 -54.87
N HIS A 210 -40.65 -29.59 -53.57
CA HIS A 210 -41.23 -28.46 -52.85
C HIS A 210 -40.19 -27.41 -52.43
N TYR A 211 -40.62 -26.16 -52.53
CA TYR A 211 -39.96 -24.98 -51.99
C TYR A 211 -40.47 -24.73 -50.58
N ILE A 212 -39.55 -24.42 -49.65
CA ILE A 212 -39.90 -24.04 -48.29
C ILE A 212 -39.40 -22.59 -48.07
N PRO A 213 -40.31 -21.60 -47.95
CA PRO A 213 -39.94 -20.28 -47.44
C PRO A 213 -39.54 -20.39 -45.97
N LEU A 214 -38.38 -19.86 -45.61
CA LEU A 214 -38.12 -19.53 -44.20
C LEU A 214 -38.55 -18.07 -43.96
N PRO A 215 -39.23 -17.76 -42.84
CA PRO A 215 -39.63 -16.38 -42.53
C PRO A 215 -38.42 -15.43 -42.47
N THR A 216 -38.54 -14.26 -43.10
CA THR A 216 -37.50 -13.20 -43.11
C THR A 216 -37.13 -12.74 -41.70
N ASP A 217 -38.11 -12.72 -40.81
CA ASP A 217 -38.05 -12.08 -39.50
C ASP A 217 -37.19 -12.90 -38.53
N LEU A 218 -37.09 -14.21 -38.78
CA LEU A 218 -36.28 -15.18 -38.03
C LEU A 218 -34.78 -14.83 -38.05
N PHE A 219 -34.32 -14.19 -39.13
CA PHE A 219 -32.93 -13.75 -39.28
C PHE A 219 -32.67 -12.38 -38.64
N GLN A 220 -33.62 -11.45 -38.65
CA GLN A 220 -33.40 -10.09 -38.11
C GLN A 220 -33.16 -10.10 -36.59
N ASP A 221 -33.99 -10.81 -35.82
CA ASP A 221 -33.81 -10.98 -34.38
C ASP A 221 -32.65 -11.94 -34.01
N SER A 222 -31.96 -12.52 -34.99
CA SER A 222 -30.82 -13.40 -34.75
C SER A 222 -29.45 -12.69 -34.81
N LEU A 223 -29.40 -11.47 -35.37
CA LEU A 223 -28.14 -10.76 -35.63
C LEU A 223 -27.50 -10.10 -34.39
N ASN A 224 -28.18 -10.08 -33.24
CA ASN A 224 -27.74 -9.34 -32.05
C ASN A 224 -27.32 -10.24 -30.86
N GLN A 225 -27.48 -11.57 -30.95
CA GLN A 225 -27.02 -12.53 -29.93
C GLN A 225 -26.42 -13.77 -30.61
N GLU A 226 -25.53 -14.50 -29.93
CA GLU A 226 -24.74 -15.59 -30.51
C GLU A 226 -25.61 -16.75 -31.01
N HIS A 227 -25.90 -16.84 -32.32
CA HIS A 227 -26.80 -17.88 -32.83
C HIS A 227 -26.22 -18.69 -34.01
N SER A 228 -25.91 -19.94 -33.72
CA SER A 228 -25.96 -21.05 -34.66
C SER A 228 -27.42 -21.36 -35.02
N ILE A 229 -27.81 -21.18 -36.28
CA ILE A 229 -29.11 -21.68 -36.77
C ILE A 229 -28.91 -23.16 -37.10
N ASP A 230 -29.27 -24.08 -36.21
CA ASP A 230 -29.30 -25.51 -36.50
C ASP A 230 -30.62 -25.90 -37.15
N ILE A 231 -30.60 -26.09 -38.47
CA ILE A 231 -31.72 -26.72 -39.19
C ILE A 231 -31.60 -28.23 -39.02
N SER A 232 -32.53 -28.82 -38.25
CA SER A 232 -32.68 -30.27 -38.12
C SER A 232 -33.67 -30.78 -39.16
N LEU A 233 -33.22 -31.57 -40.14
CA LEU A 233 -34.08 -32.21 -41.14
C LEU A 233 -34.39 -33.64 -40.74
N ASN A 234 -35.58 -33.91 -40.21
CA ASN A 234 -36.02 -35.27 -39.85
C ASN A 234 -36.79 -35.94 -40.99
N TYR A 235 -36.19 -36.98 -41.60
CA TYR A 235 -36.86 -37.82 -42.59
C TYR A 235 -37.61 -38.99 -41.95
N ILE A 236 -38.89 -39.15 -42.29
CA ILE A 236 -39.65 -40.38 -42.03
C ILE A 236 -39.83 -41.13 -43.34
N SER A 237 -39.11 -42.24 -43.53
CA SER A 237 -39.37 -43.15 -44.66
C SER A 237 -40.64 -43.97 -44.38
N SER A 238 -41.47 -44.19 -45.40
CA SER A 238 -42.70 -44.98 -45.29
C SER A 238 -42.47 -46.48 -45.06
N VAL A 239 -41.21 -46.97 -45.18
CA VAL A 239 -40.87 -48.40 -45.13
C VAL A 239 -40.15 -48.78 -43.83
N ASN A 240 -39.24 -47.94 -43.31
CA ASN A 240 -38.56 -48.15 -42.03
C ASN A 240 -38.65 -46.88 -41.16
N ARG A 241 -39.25 -47.02 -39.95
CA ARG A 241 -39.38 -45.97 -38.93
C ARG A 241 -38.05 -45.72 -38.21
N THR A 242 -37.09 -45.12 -38.92
CA THR A 242 -35.82 -44.64 -38.38
C THR A 242 -35.69 -43.17 -38.71
N GLU A 243 -35.61 -42.33 -37.69
CA GLU A 243 -35.40 -40.89 -37.83
C GLU A 243 -33.92 -40.63 -38.14
N TYR A 244 -33.68 -39.82 -39.17
CA TYR A 244 -32.36 -39.30 -39.51
C TYR A 244 -32.39 -37.79 -39.33
N THR A 245 -31.56 -37.25 -38.44
CA THR A 245 -31.44 -35.81 -38.20
C THR A 245 -30.13 -35.31 -38.80
N THR A 246 -30.22 -34.46 -39.82
CA THR A 246 -29.06 -33.69 -40.32
C THR A 246 -29.14 -32.29 -39.74
N HIS A 247 -28.07 -31.84 -39.06
CA HIS A 247 -27.92 -30.47 -38.58
C HIS A 247 -27.11 -29.66 -39.60
N VAL A 248 -27.66 -28.52 -40.05
CA VAL A 248 -26.93 -27.55 -40.88
C VAL A 248 -26.85 -26.23 -40.12
N THR A 249 -25.63 -25.83 -39.76
CA THR A 249 -25.34 -24.60 -39.02
C THR A 249 -24.84 -23.50 -39.95
N PHE A 250 -25.53 -22.35 -39.97
CA PHE A 250 -25.11 -21.17 -40.74
C PHE A 250 -24.35 -20.16 -39.88
N PHE A 251 -23.27 -19.58 -40.44
CA PHE A 251 -22.49 -18.51 -39.82
C PHE A 251 -22.40 -17.29 -40.75
N ASP A 252 -22.78 -16.11 -40.27
CA ASP A 252 -22.49 -14.85 -40.98
C ASP A 252 -20.99 -14.55 -40.88
N LEU A 253 -20.23 -14.88 -41.93
CA LEU A 253 -18.80 -14.58 -42.03
C LEU A 253 -18.52 -13.06 -42.13
N SER A 254 -19.53 -12.26 -42.49
CA SER A 254 -19.49 -10.79 -42.46
C SER A 254 -19.73 -10.21 -41.06
N TYR A 255 -20.19 -11.01 -40.10
CA TYR A 255 -20.56 -10.55 -38.76
C TYR A 255 -19.39 -9.87 -38.05
N ARG A 256 -19.64 -8.69 -37.49
CA ARG A 256 -18.72 -7.93 -36.65
C ARG A 256 -19.47 -7.44 -35.41
N ASP A 257 -18.85 -7.54 -34.25
CA ASP A 257 -19.41 -6.97 -33.02
C ASP A 257 -19.18 -5.44 -32.92
N ALA A 258 -19.55 -4.84 -31.78
CA ALA A 258 -19.39 -3.41 -31.50
C ALA A 258 -17.91 -2.94 -31.33
N ASP A 259 -16.95 -3.87 -31.30
CA ASP A 259 -15.51 -3.58 -31.38
C ASP A 259 -14.97 -3.80 -32.81
N GLY A 260 -15.76 -4.41 -33.71
CA GLY A 260 -15.33 -4.79 -35.05
C GLY A 260 -14.65 -6.17 -35.11
N LEU A 261 -14.73 -6.98 -34.05
CA LEU A 261 -14.18 -8.34 -34.03
C LEU A 261 -14.94 -9.24 -35.01
N THR A 262 -14.20 -10.01 -35.81
CA THR A 262 -14.74 -11.06 -36.69
C THR A 262 -15.31 -12.23 -35.90
N ALA A 263 -16.20 -13.01 -36.51
CA ALA A 263 -16.67 -14.30 -35.97
C ALA A 263 -15.50 -15.25 -35.58
N LEU A 264 -14.41 -15.26 -36.35
CA LEU A 264 -13.21 -16.06 -36.06
C LEU A 264 -12.52 -15.60 -34.77
N SER A 265 -12.31 -14.29 -34.60
CA SER A 265 -11.74 -13.73 -33.38
C SER A 265 -12.68 -13.89 -32.18
N ILE A 266 -14.00 -13.73 -32.35
CA ILE A 266 -14.96 -13.97 -31.26
C ILE A 266 -14.93 -15.44 -30.82
N ALA A 267 -14.93 -16.40 -31.76
CA ALA A 267 -14.80 -17.82 -31.45
C ALA A 267 -13.49 -18.12 -30.70
N ALA A 268 -12.38 -17.49 -31.11
CA ALA A 268 -11.08 -17.63 -30.42
C ALA A 268 -11.12 -17.05 -29.00
N GLY A 269 -11.57 -15.80 -28.81
CA GLY A 269 -11.69 -15.16 -27.51
C GLY A 269 -12.67 -15.86 -26.56
N LYS A 270 -13.74 -16.46 -27.09
CA LYS A 270 -14.70 -17.33 -26.38
C LYS A 270 -14.14 -18.75 -26.12
N LYS A 271 -12.92 -19.05 -26.56
CA LYS A 271 -12.21 -20.33 -26.39
C LYS A 271 -12.91 -21.54 -27.05
N HIS A 272 -13.70 -21.31 -28.09
CA HIS A 272 -14.44 -22.36 -28.80
C HIS A 272 -13.60 -23.03 -29.91
N LYS A 273 -12.59 -23.84 -29.53
CA LYS A 273 -11.58 -24.43 -30.45
C LYS A 273 -12.15 -25.00 -31.77
N PRO A 274 -13.19 -25.86 -31.78
CA PRO A 274 -13.68 -26.47 -33.02
C PRO A 274 -14.23 -25.46 -34.04
N LEU A 275 -14.93 -24.43 -33.55
CA LEU A 275 -15.48 -23.36 -34.38
C LEU A 275 -14.35 -22.47 -34.92
N THR A 276 -13.36 -22.15 -34.10
CA THR A 276 -12.18 -21.39 -34.56
C THR A 276 -11.39 -22.16 -35.61
N GLU A 277 -11.24 -23.49 -35.47
CA GLU A 277 -10.55 -24.35 -36.44
C GLU A 277 -11.28 -24.39 -37.80
N ILE A 278 -12.61 -24.55 -37.78
CA ILE A 278 -13.47 -24.46 -38.97
C ILE A 278 -13.30 -23.08 -39.63
N LEU A 279 -13.53 -21.99 -38.89
CA LEU A 279 -13.46 -20.62 -39.41
C LEU A 279 -12.05 -20.24 -39.90
N ALA A 280 -10.99 -20.73 -39.26
CA ALA A 280 -9.61 -20.55 -39.69
C ALA A 280 -9.32 -21.27 -41.01
N SER A 281 -10.03 -22.36 -41.30
CA SER A 281 -9.91 -23.14 -42.54
C SER A 281 -10.75 -22.59 -43.70
N CYS A 282 -11.77 -21.77 -43.44
CA CYS A 282 -12.67 -21.21 -44.45
C CYS A 282 -11.98 -20.18 -45.37
N PRO A 283 -11.83 -20.43 -46.69
CA PRO A 283 -11.14 -19.52 -47.62
C PRO A 283 -11.68 -18.09 -47.64
N GLU A 284 -12.98 -17.92 -47.40
CA GLU A 284 -13.71 -16.65 -47.42
C GLU A 284 -13.47 -15.78 -46.18
N VAL A 285 -12.93 -16.35 -45.10
CA VAL A 285 -12.62 -15.63 -43.86
C VAL A 285 -11.28 -14.92 -44.00
N ASP A 286 -11.28 -13.59 -43.91
CA ASP A 286 -10.08 -12.76 -43.84
C ASP A 286 -9.38 -12.94 -42.48
N VAL A 287 -8.28 -13.71 -42.48
CA VAL A 287 -7.45 -14.00 -41.30
C VAL A 287 -6.70 -12.79 -40.75
N ASN A 288 -6.58 -11.71 -41.53
CA ASN A 288 -5.89 -10.47 -41.17
C ASN A 288 -6.84 -9.36 -40.73
N LYS A 289 -8.17 -9.60 -40.74
CA LYS A 289 -9.14 -8.56 -40.40
C LYS A 289 -9.10 -8.24 -38.90
N ALA A 290 -8.43 -7.13 -38.58
CA ALA A 290 -8.37 -6.60 -37.22
C ALA A 290 -9.69 -5.92 -36.79
N SER A 291 -9.92 -5.88 -35.48
CA SER A 291 -10.94 -5.04 -34.84
C SER A 291 -10.64 -3.55 -34.96
N SER A 292 -11.56 -2.69 -34.51
CA SER A 292 -11.38 -1.25 -34.34
C SER A 292 -10.27 -0.90 -33.33
N SER A 293 -9.96 -1.84 -32.44
CA SER A 293 -8.84 -1.80 -31.48
C SER A 293 -7.55 -2.45 -32.03
N GLY A 294 -7.54 -2.92 -33.28
CA GLY A 294 -6.38 -3.54 -33.93
C GLY A 294 -6.11 -5.00 -33.51
N ILE A 295 -7.05 -5.67 -32.86
CA ILE A 295 -6.91 -7.07 -32.43
C ILE A 295 -7.14 -8.00 -33.64
N THR A 296 -6.16 -8.84 -33.96
CA THR A 296 -6.25 -9.84 -35.04
C THR A 296 -6.66 -11.22 -34.52
N PRO A 297 -7.24 -12.09 -35.38
CA PRO A 297 -7.44 -13.50 -35.06
C PRO A 297 -6.18 -14.22 -34.61
N LEU A 298 -5.03 -13.93 -35.24
CA LEU A 298 -3.74 -14.54 -34.89
C LEU A 298 -3.31 -14.19 -33.46
N LEU A 299 -3.50 -12.94 -33.02
CA LEU A 299 -3.21 -12.53 -31.63
C LEU A 299 -4.08 -13.31 -30.63
N MET A 300 -5.38 -13.43 -30.88
CA MET A 300 -6.28 -14.17 -29.97
C MET A 300 -5.96 -15.67 -29.93
N VAL A 301 -5.67 -16.30 -31.07
CA VAL A 301 -5.27 -17.71 -31.12
C VAL A 301 -3.93 -17.95 -30.43
N ALA A 302 -3.00 -17.00 -30.53
CA ALA A 302 -1.73 -17.01 -29.81
C ALA A 302 -1.91 -16.85 -28.29
N GLU A 303 -2.75 -15.91 -27.84
CA GLU A 303 -3.10 -15.72 -26.42
C GLU A 303 -3.84 -16.90 -25.78
N VAL A 304 -4.60 -17.68 -26.58
CA VAL A 304 -5.36 -18.85 -26.09
C VAL A 304 -4.54 -20.16 -26.16
N GLY A 305 -3.47 -20.20 -26.95
CA GLY A 305 -2.53 -21.32 -26.96
C GLY A 305 -2.91 -22.49 -27.86
N TRP A 306 -3.43 -22.24 -29.07
CA TRP A 306 -3.75 -23.30 -30.04
C TRP A 306 -2.76 -23.35 -31.22
N PRO A 307 -1.66 -24.12 -31.12
CA PRO A 307 -0.62 -24.16 -32.15
C PRO A 307 -1.15 -24.69 -33.49
N ASP A 308 -2.07 -25.66 -33.49
CA ASP A 308 -2.62 -26.25 -34.73
C ASP A 308 -3.39 -25.21 -35.56
N ILE A 309 -4.19 -24.36 -34.89
CA ILE A 309 -4.97 -23.30 -35.54
C ILE A 309 -4.07 -22.13 -35.93
N LEU A 310 -3.06 -21.84 -35.11
CA LEU A 310 -2.03 -20.84 -35.40
C LEU A 310 -1.26 -21.21 -36.68
N ASP A 311 -0.90 -22.49 -36.87
CA ASP A 311 -0.28 -22.99 -38.10
C ASP A 311 -1.19 -22.82 -39.32
N ILE A 312 -2.51 -23.06 -39.19
CA ILE A 312 -3.50 -22.79 -40.26
C ILE A 312 -3.53 -21.30 -40.63
N LEU A 313 -3.60 -20.40 -39.64
CA LEU A 313 -3.65 -18.95 -39.89
C LEU A 313 -2.36 -18.44 -40.55
N LEU A 314 -1.19 -18.91 -40.12
CA LEU A 314 0.10 -18.55 -40.69
C LEU A 314 0.25 -19.04 -42.13
N GLN A 315 -0.16 -20.28 -42.43
CA GLN A 315 -0.19 -20.82 -43.80
C GLN A 315 -1.12 -20.01 -44.73
N ARG A 316 -2.18 -19.40 -44.17
CA ARG A 316 -3.09 -18.50 -44.90
C ARG A 316 -2.62 -17.05 -44.99
N GLY A 317 -1.38 -16.76 -44.58
CA GLY A 317 -0.77 -15.43 -44.70
C GLY A 317 -1.17 -14.45 -43.62
N ALA A 318 -1.45 -14.92 -42.40
CA ALA A 318 -1.67 -14.03 -41.25
C ALA A 318 -0.41 -13.22 -40.90
N ILE A 319 -0.56 -11.93 -40.64
CA ILE A 319 0.54 -10.99 -40.35
C ILE A 319 1.08 -11.25 -38.94
N VAL A 320 2.28 -11.85 -38.89
CA VAL A 320 2.90 -12.40 -37.69
C VAL A 320 3.11 -11.36 -36.58
N ASP A 321 3.61 -10.18 -36.93
CA ASP A 321 3.85 -9.07 -35.98
C ASP A 321 2.73 -8.00 -36.01
N SER A 322 1.49 -8.39 -36.33
CA SER A 322 0.34 -7.48 -36.19
C SER A 322 0.14 -7.08 -34.73
N ALA A 323 -0.06 -5.79 -34.46
CA ALA A 323 -0.17 -5.27 -33.10
C ALA A 323 -1.39 -4.32 -32.94
N PRO A 324 -2.18 -4.44 -31.85
CA PRO A 324 -3.23 -3.51 -31.49
C PRO A 324 -2.71 -2.07 -31.37
N SER A 325 -3.51 -1.08 -31.77
CA SER A 325 -3.10 0.34 -31.73
C SER A 325 -4.29 1.29 -31.55
N GLY A 326 -4.00 2.52 -31.10
CA GLY A 326 -4.99 3.55 -30.82
C GLY A 326 -5.63 3.46 -29.42
N LYS A 327 -6.42 4.47 -29.06
CA LYS A 327 -6.91 4.71 -27.69
C LYS A 327 -7.59 3.51 -27.02
N ARG A 328 -8.43 2.76 -27.76
CA ARG A 328 -9.12 1.58 -27.22
C ARG A 328 -8.18 0.41 -26.93
N ALA A 329 -7.03 0.33 -27.60
CA ALA A 329 -5.97 -0.63 -27.28
C ALA A 329 -5.10 -0.17 -26.09
N GLU A 330 -4.93 1.15 -25.92
CA GLU A 330 -4.25 1.76 -24.77
C GLU A 330 -5.06 1.56 -23.48
N GLU A 331 -6.36 1.87 -23.51
CA GLU A 331 -7.33 1.65 -22.43
C GLU A 331 -7.34 0.18 -21.96
N ASN A 332 -7.29 -0.76 -22.91
CA ASN A 332 -7.27 -2.19 -22.65
C ASN A 332 -5.86 -2.76 -22.33
N LYS A 333 -4.80 -1.92 -22.28
CA LYS A 333 -3.41 -2.31 -21.99
C LYS A 333 -2.85 -3.40 -22.93
N ILE A 334 -3.29 -3.43 -24.18
CA ILE A 334 -2.84 -4.39 -25.21
C ILE A 334 -2.08 -3.72 -26.36
N ALA A 335 -2.06 -2.38 -26.42
CA ALA A 335 -1.41 -1.64 -27.49
C ALA A 335 0.07 -2.02 -27.70
N GLY A 336 0.43 -2.26 -28.95
CA GLY A 336 1.76 -2.72 -29.36
C GLY A 336 2.04 -4.22 -29.08
N SER A 337 1.12 -4.99 -28.50
CA SER A 337 1.37 -6.41 -28.18
C SER A 337 1.16 -7.31 -29.40
N THR A 338 2.24 -7.90 -29.92
CA THR A 338 2.18 -8.89 -31.02
C THR A 338 1.70 -10.26 -30.55
N PRO A 339 1.27 -11.15 -31.46
CA PRO A 339 1.00 -12.56 -31.18
C PRO A 339 2.12 -13.26 -30.38
N LEU A 340 3.39 -12.90 -30.62
CA LEU A 340 4.52 -13.45 -29.87
C LEU A 340 4.50 -13.03 -28.39
N ILE A 341 4.23 -11.75 -28.11
CA ILE A 341 4.03 -11.25 -26.74
C ILE A 341 2.80 -11.92 -26.11
N GLY A 342 1.70 -12.05 -26.85
CA GLY A 342 0.46 -12.72 -26.40
C GLY A 342 0.66 -14.19 -26.01
N ALA A 343 1.28 -15.00 -26.87
CA ALA A 343 1.62 -16.39 -26.57
C ALA A 343 2.60 -16.52 -25.38
N THR A 344 3.52 -15.56 -25.23
CA THR A 344 4.46 -15.55 -24.12
C THR A 344 3.77 -15.20 -22.79
N LYS A 345 2.86 -14.22 -22.80
CA LYS A 345 2.11 -13.75 -21.63
C LYS A 345 1.34 -14.84 -20.90
N TYR A 346 0.79 -15.81 -21.64
CA TYR A 346 0.04 -16.94 -21.07
C TYR A 346 0.81 -18.27 -21.07
N ASN A 347 2.13 -18.21 -21.27
CA ASN A 347 3.04 -19.37 -21.27
C ASN A 347 2.63 -20.47 -22.27
N HIS A 348 2.71 -20.15 -23.56
CA HIS A 348 2.44 -21.11 -24.65
C HIS A 348 3.70 -21.37 -25.51
N PRO A 349 4.69 -22.15 -25.01
CA PRO A 349 5.97 -22.37 -25.71
C PRO A 349 5.84 -22.89 -27.15
N GLU A 350 4.88 -23.78 -27.43
CA GLU A 350 4.74 -24.31 -28.80
C GLU A 350 4.18 -23.25 -29.77
N CYS A 351 3.30 -22.34 -29.30
CA CYS A 351 2.89 -21.17 -30.09
C CYS A 351 4.06 -20.19 -30.30
N VAL A 352 4.83 -19.90 -29.25
CA VAL A 352 6.06 -19.08 -29.33
C VAL A 352 7.02 -19.66 -30.37
N LYS A 353 7.30 -20.96 -30.33
CA LYS A 353 8.14 -21.68 -31.28
C LYS A 353 7.62 -21.60 -32.73
N ARG A 354 6.31 -21.75 -32.96
CA ARG A 354 5.71 -21.62 -34.30
C ARG A 354 5.78 -20.20 -34.84
N LEU A 355 5.53 -19.19 -33.99
CA LEU A 355 5.63 -17.78 -34.37
C LEU A 355 7.08 -17.41 -34.75
N LEU A 356 8.06 -17.80 -33.93
CA LEU A 356 9.48 -17.59 -34.22
C LEU A 356 9.93 -18.33 -35.49
N ALA A 357 9.45 -19.55 -35.73
CA ALA A 357 9.71 -20.29 -36.97
C ALA A 357 9.10 -19.62 -38.23
N ASN A 358 8.10 -18.75 -38.06
CA ASN A 358 7.51 -17.93 -39.12
C ASN A 358 8.01 -16.47 -39.08
N HIS A 359 9.21 -16.24 -38.56
CA HIS A 359 9.91 -14.94 -38.54
C HIS A 359 9.24 -13.83 -37.70
N ALA A 360 8.49 -14.18 -36.64
CA ALA A 360 8.07 -13.20 -35.63
C ALA A 360 9.28 -12.48 -35.02
N ASN A 361 9.23 -11.15 -34.89
CA ASN A 361 10.33 -10.37 -34.33
C ASN A 361 10.46 -10.58 -32.80
N PRO A 362 11.52 -11.26 -32.29
CA PRO A 362 11.68 -11.48 -30.86
C PRO A 362 11.98 -10.19 -30.07
N ASN A 363 12.44 -9.14 -30.76
CA ASN A 363 12.85 -7.86 -30.21
C ASN A 363 11.76 -6.79 -30.34
N HIS A 364 10.55 -7.16 -30.74
CA HIS A 364 9.41 -6.25 -30.73
C HIS A 364 9.04 -5.88 -29.30
N GLN A 365 8.91 -4.58 -29.04
CA GLN A 365 8.43 -4.03 -27.76
C GLN A 365 7.00 -3.51 -27.92
N ASN A 366 6.15 -3.77 -26.92
CA ASN A 366 4.83 -3.14 -26.86
C ASN A 366 4.93 -1.64 -26.52
N GLN A 367 3.80 -0.93 -26.43
CA GLN A 367 3.81 0.53 -26.19
C GLN A 367 4.46 0.92 -24.84
N SER A 368 4.48 0.02 -23.85
CA SER A 368 5.17 0.20 -22.57
C SER A 368 6.68 -0.15 -22.62
N GLY A 369 7.20 -0.57 -23.78
CA GLY A 369 8.59 -1.01 -23.96
C GLY A 369 8.85 -2.47 -23.61
N ILE A 370 7.84 -3.27 -23.27
CA ILE A 370 8.03 -4.66 -22.82
C ILE A 370 8.18 -5.58 -24.03
N SER A 371 9.27 -6.34 -24.08
CA SER A 371 9.49 -7.41 -25.07
C SER A 371 8.99 -8.77 -24.56
N ALA A 372 8.84 -9.74 -25.47
CA ALA A 372 8.49 -11.12 -25.10
C ALA A 372 9.53 -11.73 -24.13
N LEU A 373 10.83 -11.47 -24.34
CA LEU A 373 11.89 -12.02 -23.50
C LEU A 373 11.85 -11.45 -22.07
N MET A 374 11.62 -10.15 -21.91
CA MET A 374 11.44 -9.53 -20.59
C MET A 374 10.26 -10.16 -19.84
N LEU A 375 9.12 -10.34 -20.52
CA LEU A 375 7.92 -10.91 -19.92
C LEU A 375 8.12 -12.37 -19.52
N ALA A 376 8.73 -13.19 -20.37
CA ALA A 376 9.09 -14.57 -20.03
C ALA A 376 10.05 -14.63 -18.83
N ALA A 377 11.01 -13.71 -18.77
CA ALA A 377 12.00 -13.61 -17.70
C ALA A 377 11.39 -13.22 -16.35
N GLU A 378 10.49 -12.24 -16.31
CA GLU A 378 9.78 -11.83 -15.08
C GLU A 378 8.84 -12.94 -14.56
N GLN A 379 8.07 -13.55 -15.46
CA GLN A 379 7.03 -14.53 -15.10
C GLN A 379 7.58 -15.94 -14.79
N GLY A 380 8.85 -16.22 -15.12
CA GLY A 380 9.46 -17.53 -14.85
C GLY A 380 9.28 -18.57 -15.98
N PHE A 381 8.93 -18.14 -17.19
CA PHE A 381 8.61 -19.05 -18.31
C PHE A 381 9.88 -19.54 -19.04
N PHE A 382 10.63 -20.42 -18.39
CA PHE A 382 11.97 -20.87 -18.81
C PHE A 382 12.04 -21.42 -20.25
N GLU A 383 11.06 -22.20 -20.71
CA GLU A 383 11.05 -22.70 -22.09
C GLU A 383 10.79 -21.58 -23.12
N CYS A 384 9.95 -20.59 -22.80
CA CYS A 384 9.78 -19.40 -23.63
C CYS A 384 11.09 -18.59 -23.70
N VAL A 385 11.79 -18.40 -22.56
CA VAL A 385 13.12 -17.76 -22.53
C VAL A 385 14.11 -18.49 -23.44
N LYS A 386 14.18 -19.83 -23.36
CA LYS A 386 15.07 -20.61 -24.23
C LYS A 386 14.79 -20.39 -25.71
N LEU A 387 13.52 -20.49 -26.12
CA LEU A 387 13.10 -20.33 -27.51
C LEU A 387 13.40 -18.92 -28.04
N LEU A 388 13.10 -17.89 -27.25
CA LEU A 388 13.34 -16.49 -27.61
C LEU A 388 14.84 -16.19 -27.77
N VAL A 389 15.68 -16.61 -26.81
CA VAL A 389 17.13 -16.42 -26.90
C VAL A 389 17.73 -17.23 -28.05
N GLN A 390 17.24 -18.45 -28.32
CA GLN A 390 17.66 -19.25 -29.48
C GLN A 390 17.29 -18.60 -30.83
N ALA A 391 16.21 -17.81 -30.87
CA ALA A 391 15.78 -17.06 -32.05
C ALA A 391 16.45 -15.67 -32.20
N GLY A 392 17.44 -15.33 -31.37
CA GLY A 392 18.15 -14.05 -31.46
C GLY A 392 17.47 -12.89 -30.74
N ALA A 393 16.70 -13.17 -29.67
CA ALA A 393 16.26 -12.13 -28.76
C ALA A 393 17.47 -11.40 -28.12
N ASP A 394 17.44 -10.07 -28.15
CA ASP A 394 18.43 -9.19 -27.54
C ASP A 394 18.30 -9.22 -26.01
N LEU A 395 19.42 -9.52 -25.35
CA LEU A 395 19.51 -9.68 -23.90
C LEU A 395 19.57 -8.33 -23.17
N GLU A 396 19.94 -7.26 -23.88
CA GLU A 396 20.13 -5.90 -23.34
C GLU A 396 18.98 -4.95 -23.71
N LEU A 397 17.99 -5.45 -24.46
CA LEU A 397 16.81 -4.68 -24.86
C LEU A 397 16.01 -4.24 -23.63
N ALA A 398 15.94 -2.92 -23.43
CA ALA A 398 15.25 -2.29 -22.30
C ALA A 398 14.17 -1.29 -22.76
N PRO A 399 13.11 -1.07 -21.97
CA PRO A 399 12.13 -0.01 -22.19
C PRO A 399 12.78 1.38 -22.16
N SER A 400 12.32 2.27 -23.03
CA SER A 400 12.72 3.68 -23.04
C SER A 400 11.53 4.61 -23.36
N GLY A 401 11.67 5.90 -23.04
CA GLY A 401 10.66 6.92 -23.32
C GLY A 401 9.64 7.19 -22.20
N PRO A 402 8.70 8.13 -22.40
CA PRO A 402 7.88 8.69 -21.32
C PRO A 402 6.97 7.69 -20.60
N LEU A 403 6.35 6.75 -21.33
CA LEU A 403 5.47 5.74 -20.72
C LEU A 403 6.26 4.69 -19.93
N ALA A 404 7.46 4.32 -20.40
CA ALA A 404 8.36 3.45 -19.65
C ALA A 404 8.87 4.12 -18.37
N LEU A 405 9.05 5.45 -18.39
CA LEU A 405 9.41 6.24 -17.22
C LEU A 405 8.27 6.28 -16.19
N THR A 406 7.03 6.62 -16.59
CA THR A 406 5.88 6.67 -15.65
C THR A 406 5.48 5.30 -15.09
N MET A 407 5.83 4.20 -15.77
CA MET A 407 5.63 2.83 -15.29
C MET A 407 6.83 2.26 -14.51
N ASN A 408 7.90 3.04 -14.28
CA ASN A 408 9.16 2.61 -13.65
C ASN A 408 9.89 1.45 -14.37
N LEU A 409 9.60 1.24 -15.66
CA LEU A 409 10.15 0.17 -16.50
C LEU A 409 11.45 0.57 -17.23
N CYS A 410 11.74 1.87 -17.31
CA CYS A 410 12.88 2.41 -18.06
C CYS A 410 14.22 1.80 -17.62
N GLY A 411 14.97 1.20 -18.55
CA GLY A 411 16.27 0.56 -18.29
C GLY A 411 16.22 -0.86 -17.71
N GLN A 412 15.04 -1.48 -17.51
CA GLN A 412 14.96 -2.88 -17.06
C GLN A 412 15.20 -3.84 -18.23
N THR A 413 16.29 -4.61 -18.19
CA THR A 413 16.58 -5.69 -19.17
C THR A 413 15.92 -7.02 -18.74
N PRO A 414 15.82 -8.03 -19.62
CA PRO A 414 15.43 -9.39 -19.24
C PRO A 414 16.15 -9.96 -18.01
N LEU A 415 17.46 -9.73 -17.87
CA LEU A 415 18.21 -10.17 -16.70
C LEU A 415 17.75 -9.44 -15.42
N PHE A 416 17.52 -8.13 -15.50
CA PHE A 416 16.97 -7.35 -14.39
C PHE A 416 15.59 -7.89 -13.96
N CYS A 417 14.71 -8.16 -14.92
CA CYS A 417 13.38 -8.74 -14.66
C CYS A 417 13.45 -10.12 -13.99
N ALA A 418 14.33 -11.01 -14.46
CA ALA A 418 14.55 -12.33 -13.86
C ALA A 418 15.12 -12.24 -12.44
N ALA A 419 16.11 -11.36 -12.22
CA ALA A 419 16.75 -11.15 -10.94
C ALA A 419 15.77 -10.57 -9.90
N LYS A 420 15.05 -9.50 -10.27
CA LYS A 420 14.00 -8.84 -9.47
C LYS A 420 12.98 -9.83 -8.90
N GLU A 421 12.59 -10.84 -9.67
CA GLU A 421 11.60 -11.87 -9.27
C GLU A 421 12.22 -13.20 -8.82
N GLY A 422 13.54 -13.26 -8.59
CA GLY A 422 14.20 -14.43 -8.01
C GLY A 422 14.23 -15.67 -8.92
N ARG A 423 14.24 -15.50 -10.24
CA ARG A 423 14.15 -16.61 -11.21
C ARG A 423 15.52 -17.25 -11.46
N THR A 424 16.07 -17.94 -10.46
CA THR A 424 17.46 -18.48 -10.45
C THR A 424 17.86 -19.19 -11.75
N ASP A 425 17.04 -20.10 -12.29
CA ASP A 425 17.35 -20.82 -13.53
C ASP A 425 17.42 -19.91 -14.77
N ILE A 426 16.56 -18.90 -14.84
CA ILE A 426 16.55 -17.91 -15.93
C ILE A 426 17.74 -16.96 -15.77
N VAL A 427 18.01 -16.46 -14.56
CA VAL A 427 19.19 -15.62 -14.27
C VAL A 427 20.46 -16.34 -14.72
N LYS A 428 20.64 -17.59 -14.31
CA LYS A 428 21.78 -18.42 -14.73
C LYS A 428 21.84 -18.57 -16.26
N TYR A 429 20.73 -18.94 -16.90
CA TYR A 429 20.69 -19.15 -18.35
C TYR A 429 20.96 -17.87 -19.17
N LEU A 430 20.52 -16.71 -18.70
CA LEU A 430 20.80 -15.42 -19.35
C LEU A 430 22.28 -15.03 -19.18
N LEU A 431 22.85 -15.21 -17.99
CA LEU A 431 24.27 -14.97 -17.72
C LEU A 431 25.18 -15.92 -18.53
N ASP A 432 24.84 -17.21 -18.62
CA ASP A 432 25.50 -18.22 -19.46
C ASP A 432 25.46 -17.87 -20.97
N ARG A 433 24.62 -16.90 -21.36
CA ARG A 433 24.47 -16.38 -22.73
C ARG A 433 25.01 -14.97 -22.93
N GLY A 434 25.68 -14.41 -21.92
CA GLY A 434 26.36 -13.12 -22.01
C GLY A 434 25.49 -11.90 -21.69
N ALA A 435 24.34 -12.08 -21.02
CA ALA A 435 23.59 -10.94 -20.49
C ALA A 435 24.43 -10.17 -19.46
N ASN A 436 24.40 -8.84 -19.52
CA ASN A 436 25.25 -7.96 -18.70
C ASN A 436 24.77 -7.87 -17.24
N PRO A 437 25.54 -8.32 -16.24
CA PRO A 437 25.14 -8.28 -14.84
C PRO A 437 25.22 -6.86 -14.21
N ARG A 438 25.76 -5.87 -14.93
CA ARG A 438 25.93 -4.48 -14.48
C ARG A 438 24.81 -3.54 -14.89
N VAL A 439 23.71 -4.08 -15.43
CA VAL A 439 22.52 -3.31 -15.84
C VAL A 439 21.89 -2.58 -14.66
N GLN A 440 21.39 -1.37 -14.95
CA GLN A 440 20.73 -0.47 -14.01
C GLN A 440 19.47 0.10 -14.66
N ASN A 441 18.41 0.27 -13.87
CA ASN A 441 17.24 1.03 -14.33
C ASN A 441 17.53 2.55 -14.30
N HIS A 442 16.58 3.36 -14.78
CA HIS A 442 16.73 4.82 -14.83
C HIS A 442 16.95 5.50 -13.46
N TYR A 443 16.67 4.81 -12.35
CA TYR A 443 16.86 5.30 -10.98
C TYR A 443 18.17 4.80 -10.34
N GLY A 444 19.08 4.18 -11.10
CA GLY A 444 20.34 3.62 -10.57
C GLY A 444 20.18 2.32 -9.79
N VAL A 445 18.98 1.71 -9.78
CA VAL A 445 18.79 0.39 -9.16
C VAL A 445 19.45 -0.65 -10.05
N SER A 446 20.48 -1.35 -9.55
CA SER A 446 21.14 -2.43 -10.29
C SER A 446 20.35 -3.75 -10.23
N ALA A 447 20.63 -4.68 -11.15
CA ALA A 447 20.09 -6.03 -11.09
C ALA A 447 20.44 -6.78 -9.79
N LEU A 448 21.52 -6.38 -9.08
CA LEU A 448 21.94 -6.94 -7.80
C LEU A 448 21.14 -6.39 -6.61
N TRP A 449 20.67 -5.14 -6.69
CA TRP A 449 20.10 -4.40 -5.55
C TRP A 449 18.81 -5.02 -5.01
N ILE A 450 17.84 -5.35 -5.90
CA ILE A 450 16.55 -5.93 -5.49
C ILE A 450 16.73 -7.35 -4.92
N PRO A 451 17.50 -8.28 -5.56
CA PRO A 451 17.86 -9.56 -4.95
C PRO A 451 18.49 -9.42 -3.57
N ALA A 452 19.39 -8.44 -3.38
CA ALA A 452 20.06 -8.22 -2.12
C ALA A 452 19.08 -7.79 -1.02
N GLN A 453 18.20 -6.82 -1.30
CA GLN A 453 17.13 -6.38 -0.40
C GLN A 453 16.15 -7.52 -0.05
N LYS A 454 15.73 -8.31 -1.05
CA LYS A 454 14.80 -9.43 -0.85
C LYS A 454 15.44 -10.62 -0.12
N GLY A 455 16.77 -10.77 -0.17
CA GLY A 455 17.52 -11.87 0.45
C GLY A 455 17.66 -13.10 -0.46
N MET A 456 17.66 -12.90 -1.78
CA MET A 456 17.72 -13.97 -2.79
C MET A 456 19.16 -14.47 -2.98
N LEU A 457 19.67 -15.25 -2.02
CA LEU A 457 21.09 -15.64 -1.95
C LEU A 457 21.64 -16.22 -3.25
N ASP A 458 20.97 -17.20 -3.85
CA ASP A 458 21.43 -17.86 -5.10
C ASP A 458 21.55 -16.87 -6.28
N VAL A 459 20.59 -15.94 -6.39
CA VAL A 459 20.58 -14.92 -7.45
C VAL A 459 21.67 -13.87 -7.22
N VAL A 460 21.86 -13.46 -5.96
CA VAL A 460 22.98 -12.58 -5.56
C VAL A 460 24.32 -13.25 -5.89
N GLU A 461 24.49 -14.53 -5.57
CA GLU A 461 25.72 -15.27 -5.88
C GLU A 461 25.97 -15.40 -7.38
N LEU A 462 24.95 -15.75 -8.17
CA LEU A 462 25.06 -15.82 -9.64
C LEU A 462 25.49 -14.48 -10.25
N LEU A 463 24.85 -13.37 -9.84
CA LEU A 463 25.16 -12.03 -10.34
C LEU A 463 26.57 -11.59 -9.94
N LEU A 464 26.99 -11.83 -8.70
CA LEU A 464 28.34 -11.51 -8.23
C LEU A 464 29.41 -12.38 -8.93
N ASN A 465 29.11 -13.66 -9.19
CA ASN A 465 30.00 -14.54 -9.96
C ASN A 465 30.16 -14.09 -11.42
N ALA A 466 29.13 -13.47 -12.01
CA ALA A 466 29.20 -12.88 -13.34
C ALA A 466 29.86 -11.48 -13.37
N GLY A 467 30.12 -10.86 -12.22
CA GLY A 467 30.77 -9.55 -12.12
C GLY A 467 29.82 -8.35 -12.00
N ALA A 468 28.65 -8.54 -11.38
CA ALA A 468 27.82 -7.44 -10.88
C ALA A 468 28.57 -6.56 -9.86
N GLU A 469 28.26 -5.26 -9.84
CA GLU A 469 28.96 -4.28 -9.00
C GLU A 469 28.25 -4.08 -7.64
N THR A 470 29.03 -4.16 -6.56
CA THR A 470 28.56 -4.09 -5.16
C THR A 470 28.26 -2.68 -4.64
N HIS A 471 28.70 -1.63 -5.36
CA HIS A 471 28.65 -0.24 -4.91
C HIS A 471 27.52 0.58 -5.57
N VAL A 472 26.83 0.02 -6.57
CA VAL A 472 25.81 0.73 -7.35
C VAL A 472 24.55 0.96 -6.51
N ALA A 473 24.22 2.23 -6.26
CA ALA A 473 23.10 2.65 -5.42
C ALA A 473 22.06 3.51 -6.18
N PRO A 474 20.79 3.51 -5.75
CA PRO A 474 19.76 4.34 -6.37
C PRO A 474 20.01 5.84 -6.22
N PHE A 475 19.50 6.64 -7.17
CA PHE A 475 19.61 8.10 -7.20
C PHE A 475 18.41 8.79 -7.87
N GLY A 476 18.30 10.11 -7.67
CA GLY A 476 17.28 10.98 -8.26
C GLY A 476 15.97 11.05 -7.48
N ASN A 477 15.01 11.85 -7.97
CA ASN A 477 13.82 12.26 -7.21
C ASN A 477 13.00 11.09 -6.63
N LEU A 478 12.80 9.99 -7.37
CA LEU A 478 12.04 8.84 -6.83
C LEU A 478 12.82 8.10 -5.74
N ALA A 479 14.15 8.02 -5.85
CA ALA A 479 14.99 7.44 -4.79
C ALA A 479 15.01 8.32 -3.54
N ASP A 480 14.91 9.65 -3.72
CA ASP A 480 14.77 10.62 -2.63
C ASP A 480 13.38 10.53 -1.96
N GLU A 481 12.29 10.47 -2.73
CA GLU A 481 10.92 10.27 -2.22
C GLU A 481 10.78 8.96 -1.42
N LEU A 482 11.50 7.91 -1.83
CA LEU A 482 11.54 6.61 -1.15
C LEU A 482 12.60 6.52 -0.05
N ASN A 483 13.41 7.57 0.18
CA ASN A 483 14.54 7.59 1.11
C ASN A 483 15.57 6.46 0.92
N ILE A 484 15.77 6.00 -0.33
CA ILE A 484 16.74 4.95 -0.71
C ILE A 484 17.98 5.48 -1.45
N THR A 485 18.10 6.79 -1.65
CA THR A 485 19.27 7.40 -2.32
C THR A 485 20.58 7.06 -1.60
N GLY A 486 21.55 6.53 -2.36
CA GLY A 486 22.84 6.09 -1.82
C GLY A 486 22.82 4.76 -1.06
N TRP A 487 21.69 4.02 -1.02
CA TRP A 487 21.67 2.68 -0.45
C TRP A 487 22.37 1.69 -1.39
N THR A 488 23.57 1.25 -1.04
CA THR A 488 24.22 0.12 -1.73
C THR A 488 23.43 -1.19 -1.52
N PRO A 489 23.63 -2.23 -2.35
CA PRO A 489 23.11 -3.57 -2.11
C PRO A 489 23.40 -4.10 -0.70
N LEU A 490 24.57 -3.75 -0.13
CA LEU A 490 24.94 -4.09 1.24
C LEU A 490 24.03 -3.37 2.26
N TYR A 491 23.85 -2.06 2.13
CA TYR A 491 22.97 -1.30 3.02
C TYR A 491 21.52 -1.80 2.93
N ALA A 492 21.02 -2.07 1.72
CA ALA A 492 19.67 -2.59 1.48
C ALA A 492 19.48 -3.98 2.10
N ALA A 493 20.42 -4.92 1.89
CA ALA A 493 20.39 -6.24 2.51
C ALA A 493 20.43 -6.17 4.04
N MET A 494 21.25 -5.29 4.60
CA MET A 494 21.41 -5.11 6.04
C MET A 494 20.17 -4.49 6.68
N LYS A 495 19.60 -3.42 6.09
CA LYS A 495 18.34 -2.81 6.55
C LYS A 495 17.16 -3.79 6.48
N SER A 496 17.16 -4.69 5.49
CA SER A 496 16.19 -5.78 5.35
C SER A 496 16.56 -7.06 6.13
N ARG A 497 17.59 -7.03 6.98
CA ARG A 497 18.06 -8.13 7.85
C ARG A 497 18.35 -9.45 7.10
N LYS A 498 18.95 -9.34 5.91
CA LYS A 498 19.30 -10.47 5.03
C LYS A 498 20.75 -10.91 5.26
N PHE A 499 21.02 -11.46 6.44
CA PHE A 499 22.38 -11.62 6.95
C PHE A 499 23.29 -12.54 6.11
N ASP A 500 22.77 -13.60 5.49
CA ASP A 500 23.56 -14.45 4.57
C ASP A 500 24.02 -13.67 3.33
N VAL A 501 23.14 -12.82 2.79
CA VAL A 501 23.46 -11.91 1.68
C VAL A 501 24.44 -10.82 2.12
N VAL A 502 24.31 -10.28 3.33
CA VAL A 502 25.27 -9.32 3.90
C VAL A 502 26.68 -9.95 3.97
N LYS A 503 26.80 -11.15 4.55
CA LYS A 503 28.09 -11.89 4.62
C LYS A 503 28.66 -12.17 3.23
N LEU A 504 27.81 -12.57 2.28
CA LEU A 504 28.24 -12.79 0.90
C LEU A 504 28.74 -11.50 0.25
N LEU A 505 28.01 -10.39 0.36
CA LEU A 505 28.38 -9.09 -0.21
C LEU A 505 29.70 -8.56 0.36
N LEU A 506 29.88 -8.60 1.69
CA LEU A 506 31.13 -8.24 2.35
C LEU A 506 32.31 -9.08 1.83
N LYS A 507 32.13 -10.42 1.76
CA LYS A 507 33.12 -11.34 1.19
C LYS A 507 33.43 -11.10 -0.30
N ARG A 508 32.55 -10.44 -1.05
CA ARG A 508 32.77 -10.01 -2.44
C ARG A 508 33.21 -8.53 -2.57
N GLY A 509 33.65 -7.90 -1.48
CA GLY A 509 34.19 -6.53 -1.50
C GLY A 509 33.11 -5.45 -1.63
N ALA A 510 31.94 -5.64 -1.01
CA ALA A 510 31.01 -4.54 -0.77
C ALA A 510 31.53 -3.66 0.36
N ASP A 511 31.60 -2.35 0.12
CA ASP A 511 32.15 -1.37 1.06
C ASP A 511 31.23 -1.14 2.28
N PRO A 512 31.64 -1.49 3.51
CA PRO A 512 30.87 -1.25 4.73
C PRO A 512 30.79 0.24 5.13
N ASN A 513 31.59 1.11 4.50
CA ASN A 513 31.69 2.54 4.78
C ASN A 513 30.89 3.41 3.79
N ALA A 514 30.21 2.80 2.81
CA ALA A 514 29.45 3.51 1.80
C ALA A 514 28.38 4.42 2.43
N VAL A 515 28.57 5.74 2.34
CA VAL A 515 27.72 6.74 2.98
C VAL A 515 26.44 6.95 2.17
N THR A 516 25.28 6.73 2.81
CA THR A 516 23.96 7.06 2.25
C THR A 516 23.75 8.57 2.17
N LYS A 517 22.75 9.05 1.42
CA LYS A 517 22.38 10.48 1.42
C LYS A 517 22.15 11.04 2.83
N LEU A 518 21.69 10.19 3.74
CA LEU A 518 21.36 10.53 5.13
C LEU A 518 22.56 10.46 6.10
N GLY A 519 23.79 10.34 5.61
CA GLY A 519 25.01 10.32 6.42
C GLY A 519 25.30 9.00 7.16
N SER A 520 24.38 8.02 7.10
CA SER A 520 24.56 6.69 7.68
C SER A 520 25.32 5.74 6.75
N THR A 521 26.07 4.79 7.31
CA THR A 521 26.81 3.73 6.60
C THR A 521 26.27 2.34 6.94
N PRO A 522 26.56 1.29 6.14
CA PRO A 522 26.29 -0.08 6.55
C PRO A 522 26.88 -0.40 7.93
N PHE A 523 28.12 -0.01 8.22
CA PHE A 523 28.73 -0.35 9.51
C PHE A 523 28.05 0.32 10.72
N LEU A 524 27.61 1.57 10.60
CA LEU A 524 26.80 2.23 11.64
C LEU A 524 25.47 1.52 11.85
N LEU A 525 24.79 1.14 10.77
CA LEU A 525 23.54 0.39 10.85
C LEU A 525 23.76 -0.98 11.50
N ALA A 526 24.82 -1.71 11.15
CA ALA A 526 25.19 -2.96 11.83
C ALA A 526 25.41 -2.73 13.33
N SER A 527 26.10 -1.64 13.67
CA SER A 527 26.39 -1.20 15.03
C SER A 527 25.15 -0.81 15.84
N GLU A 528 23.99 -0.66 15.19
CA GLU A 528 22.68 -0.53 15.83
C GLU A 528 21.88 -1.86 15.89
N ILE A 529 21.77 -2.60 14.78
CA ILE A 529 20.74 -3.66 14.60
C ILE A 529 21.24 -5.09 14.35
N CYS A 530 22.55 -5.32 14.18
CA CYS A 530 23.10 -6.63 13.82
C CYS A 530 23.86 -7.32 14.95
N ASP A 531 23.88 -8.65 14.92
CA ASP A 531 24.64 -9.48 15.85
C ASP A 531 26.16 -9.41 15.59
N LEU A 532 26.97 -9.89 16.54
CA LEU A 532 28.43 -9.74 16.54
C LEU A 532 29.11 -10.31 15.28
N ASP A 533 28.58 -11.39 14.71
CA ASP A 533 29.11 -12.05 13.53
C ASP A 533 29.05 -11.19 12.24
N ILE A 534 28.09 -10.26 12.17
CA ILE A 534 28.00 -9.26 11.10
C ILE A 534 28.92 -8.07 11.38
N ILE A 535 29.10 -7.68 12.65
CA ILE A 535 30.10 -6.66 13.03
C ILE A 535 31.50 -7.15 12.66
N GLU A 536 31.84 -8.39 13.02
CA GLU A 536 33.09 -9.07 12.64
C GLU A 536 33.30 -9.02 11.12
N ALA A 537 32.32 -9.49 10.34
CA ALA A 537 32.41 -9.48 8.88
C ALA A 537 32.56 -8.07 8.28
N CYS A 538 31.99 -7.03 8.89
CA CYS A 538 32.19 -5.65 8.44
C CYS A 538 33.60 -5.14 8.77
N VAL A 539 34.12 -5.43 9.96
CA VAL A 539 35.50 -5.04 10.33
C VAL A 539 36.53 -5.79 9.48
N GLU A 540 36.31 -7.08 9.18
CA GLU A 540 37.15 -7.83 8.23
C GLU A 540 37.09 -7.27 6.79
N ALA A 541 35.96 -6.67 6.40
CA ALA A 541 35.80 -5.97 5.12
C ALA A 541 36.36 -4.53 5.12
N GLY A 542 37.01 -4.08 6.20
CA GLY A 542 37.64 -2.77 6.29
C GLY A 542 36.72 -1.65 6.75
N ALA A 543 35.75 -1.94 7.64
CA ALA A 543 34.93 -0.91 8.27
C ALA A 543 35.76 0.11 9.07
N ASP A 544 35.45 1.38 8.89
CA ASP A 544 35.96 2.50 9.69
C ASP A 544 35.25 2.50 11.04
N LEU A 545 36.02 2.25 12.10
CA LEU A 545 35.51 2.13 13.47
C LEU A 545 35.03 3.47 14.06
N ASP A 546 35.63 4.55 13.58
CA ASP A 546 35.52 5.89 14.16
C ASP A 546 34.80 6.88 13.22
N PHE A 547 34.25 6.38 12.11
CA PHE A 547 33.36 7.15 11.23
C PHE A 547 32.19 7.74 12.03
N ALA A 548 32.03 9.05 11.92
CA ALA A 548 31.00 9.83 12.60
C ALA A 548 30.18 10.63 11.56
N PRO A 549 28.84 10.48 11.50
CA PRO A 549 28.00 11.26 10.60
C PRO A 549 28.09 12.77 10.90
N SER A 550 27.95 13.60 9.88
CA SER A 550 27.95 15.07 10.00
C SER A 550 27.08 15.74 8.93
N GLY A 551 26.72 17.01 9.18
CA GLY A 551 25.90 17.82 8.27
C GLY A 551 24.39 17.67 8.48
N GLN A 552 23.61 18.46 7.71
CA GLN A 552 22.17 18.67 7.93
C GLN A 552 21.34 17.37 7.91
N ASP A 553 21.67 16.41 7.07
CA ASP A 553 20.91 15.16 6.98
C ASP A 553 21.17 14.22 8.18
N ALA A 554 22.40 14.20 8.69
CA ALA A 554 22.73 13.51 9.95
C ALA A 554 22.08 14.21 11.16
N ASP A 555 22.00 15.54 11.13
CA ASP A 555 21.33 16.36 12.14
C ASP A 555 19.83 16.07 12.20
N ASN A 556 19.17 15.98 11.03
CA ASN A 556 17.75 15.67 10.91
C ASN A 556 17.38 14.28 11.46
N LEU A 557 18.34 13.34 11.42
CA LEU A 557 18.20 11.99 11.99
C LEU A 557 18.69 11.86 13.43
N ASN A 558 19.27 12.92 14.00
CA ASN A 558 19.94 12.90 15.30
C ASN A 558 21.04 11.83 15.42
N ILE A 559 21.84 11.63 14.36
CA ILE A 559 22.99 10.70 14.33
C ILE A 559 24.35 11.41 14.26
N THR A 560 24.39 12.74 14.24
CA THR A 560 25.63 13.53 14.15
C THR A 560 26.59 13.23 15.31
N GLY A 561 27.83 12.89 14.96
CA GLY A 561 28.87 12.50 15.90
C GLY A 561 28.74 11.08 16.49
N GLN A 562 27.75 10.28 16.09
CA GLN A 562 27.55 8.94 16.64
C GLN A 562 28.37 7.90 15.86
N THR A 563 29.46 7.42 16.47
CA THR A 563 30.28 6.33 15.91
C THR A 563 29.67 4.95 16.18
N ALA A 564 30.27 3.91 15.59
CA ALA A 564 29.90 2.52 15.85
C ALA A 564 29.94 2.16 17.35
N LEU A 565 30.96 2.62 18.07
CA LEU A 565 31.11 2.40 19.52
C LEU A 565 30.00 3.10 20.32
N PHE A 566 29.68 4.35 19.96
CA PHE A 566 28.59 5.09 20.60
C PHE A 566 27.24 4.39 20.37
N MET A 567 26.95 3.97 19.14
CA MET A 567 25.71 3.26 18.80
C MET A 567 25.58 1.91 19.53
N ALA A 568 26.65 1.12 19.59
CA ALA A 568 26.66 -0.13 20.32
C ALA A 568 26.45 0.07 21.83
N THR A 569 27.02 1.15 22.41
CA THR A 569 26.84 1.52 23.82
C THR A 569 25.41 1.98 24.10
N LEU A 570 24.83 2.83 23.25
CA LEU A 570 23.45 3.32 23.35
C LEU A 570 22.40 2.20 23.26
N LYS A 571 22.72 1.11 22.55
CA LYS A 571 21.87 -0.07 22.42
C LYS A 571 22.21 -1.19 23.40
N ASP A 572 23.07 -0.91 24.39
CA ASP A 572 23.48 -1.80 25.48
C ASP A 572 24.15 -3.11 25.03
N ARG A 573 24.88 -3.07 23.90
CA ARG A 573 25.39 -4.26 23.20
C ARG A 573 26.80 -4.61 23.65
N VAL A 574 26.92 -5.09 24.88
CA VAL A 574 28.17 -5.39 25.60
C VAL A 574 29.21 -6.11 24.74
N ASP A 575 28.84 -7.21 24.09
CA ASP A 575 29.79 -7.99 23.27
C ASP A 575 30.33 -7.22 22.07
N VAL A 576 29.47 -6.40 21.43
CA VAL A 576 29.86 -5.52 20.32
C VAL A 576 30.77 -4.40 20.82
N VAL A 577 30.47 -3.79 21.96
CA VAL A 577 31.33 -2.74 22.55
C VAL A 577 32.71 -3.29 22.87
N LYS A 578 32.80 -4.44 23.55
CA LYS A 578 34.07 -5.12 23.86
C LYS A 578 34.86 -5.48 22.59
N PHE A 579 34.19 -5.95 21.55
CA PHE A 579 34.82 -6.25 20.27
C PHE A 579 35.36 -5.00 19.56
N LEU A 580 34.57 -3.92 19.48
CA LEU A 580 35.01 -2.65 18.87
C LEU A 580 36.23 -2.07 19.60
N ILE A 581 36.21 -2.09 20.93
CA ILE A 581 37.36 -1.74 21.78
C ILE A 581 38.58 -2.62 21.42
N GLN A 582 38.42 -3.94 21.35
CA GLN A 582 39.50 -4.87 21.01
C GLN A 582 40.08 -4.61 19.60
N LYS A 583 39.27 -4.09 18.68
CA LYS A 583 39.70 -3.71 17.31
C LYS A 583 40.29 -2.31 17.22
N GLY A 584 40.29 -1.53 18.32
CA GLY A 584 40.96 -0.24 18.42
C GLY A 584 40.08 0.99 18.24
N ALA A 585 38.74 0.85 18.30
CA ALA A 585 37.82 1.98 18.24
C ALA A 585 38.12 3.02 19.34
N HIS A 586 38.02 4.31 19.01
CA HIS A 586 38.31 5.40 19.94
C HIS A 586 37.24 5.50 21.05
N VAL A 587 37.66 5.29 22.29
CA VAL A 587 36.76 5.22 23.47
C VAL A 587 36.22 6.57 23.94
N ASN A 588 36.92 7.66 23.63
CA ASN A 588 36.59 9.03 24.04
C ASN A 588 35.82 9.83 22.96
N VAL A 589 35.21 9.13 22.00
CA VAL A 589 34.30 9.74 21.00
C VAL A 589 33.13 10.44 21.67
N GLN A 590 32.61 11.49 21.05
CA GLN A 590 31.48 12.27 21.55
C GLN A 590 30.51 12.59 20.41
N ASN A 591 29.20 12.50 20.70
CA ASN A 591 28.17 12.92 19.75
C ASN A 591 28.04 14.46 19.68
N ARG A 592 27.14 14.99 18.84
CA ARG A 592 26.92 16.45 18.70
C ARG A 592 26.60 17.23 19.98
N TYR A 593 26.18 16.54 21.04
CA TYR A 593 25.86 17.12 22.36
C TYR A 593 27.01 16.93 23.36
N GLY A 594 28.16 16.40 22.93
CA GLY A 594 29.28 16.05 23.78
C GLY A 594 29.11 14.76 24.59
N VAL A 595 28.03 13.98 24.41
CA VAL A 595 27.85 12.75 25.19
C VAL A 595 28.84 11.70 24.70
N SER A 596 29.67 11.19 25.61
CA SER A 596 30.59 10.08 25.36
C SER A 596 29.97 8.72 25.71
N PRO A 597 30.50 7.59 25.20
CA PRO A 597 30.10 6.26 25.62
C PRO A 597 30.16 6.07 27.14
N LEU A 598 31.22 6.58 27.80
CA LEU A 598 31.41 6.43 29.24
C LEU A 598 30.37 7.22 30.06
N LEU A 599 30.05 8.45 29.65
CA LEU A 599 28.98 9.24 30.30
C LEU A 599 27.62 8.54 30.15
N LEU A 600 27.33 8.05 28.94
CA LEU A 600 26.07 7.38 28.62
C LEU A 600 25.88 6.10 29.44
N CYS A 601 26.88 5.21 29.50
CA CYS A 601 26.76 3.99 30.30
C CYS A 601 26.70 4.30 31.81
N ALA A 602 27.45 5.32 32.28
CA ALA A 602 27.43 5.75 33.66
C ALA A 602 26.07 6.31 34.12
N GLU A 603 25.33 7.05 33.27
CA GLU A 603 23.94 7.42 33.57
C GLU A 603 22.97 6.21 33.49
N SER A 604 23.16 5.33 32.52
CA SER A 604 22.25 4.19 32.29
C SER A 604 22.28 3.12 33.40
N GLY A 605 23.40 3.01 34.13
CA GLY A 605 23.60 1.98 35.16
C GLY A 605 24.30 0.71 34.66
N ASN A 606 24.79 0.65 33.41
CA ASN A 606 25.55 -0.51 32.95
C ASN A 606 27.01 -0.47 33.45
N PHE A 607 27.23 -1.08 34.63
CA PHE A 607 28.54 -1.25 35.25
C PHE A 607 29.54 -2.02 34.38
N GLU A 608 29.10 -3.04 33.64
CA GLU A 608 29.99 -3.86 32.79
C GLU A 608 30.56 -3.04 31.61
N LEU A 609 29.75 -2.17 31.00
CA LEU A 609 30.20 -1.23 29.97
C LEU A 609 31.12 -0.16 30.54
N VAL A 610 30.83 0.38 31.73
CA VAL A 610 31.74 1.30 32.45
C VAL A 610 33.10 0.63 32.67
N GLN A 611 33.12 -0.60 33.17
CA GLN A 611 34.36 -1.35 33.37
C GLN A 611 35.14 -1.55 32.08
N ALA A 612 34.48 -2.00 31.00
CA ALA A 612 35.12 -2.23 29.71
C ALA A 612 35.73 -0.95 29.11
N LEU A 613 35.00 0.17 29.15
CA LEU A 613 35.46 1.45 28.61
C LEU A 613 36.63 2.04 29.41
N VAL A 614 36.55 2.02 30.75
CA VAL A 614 37.63 2.52 31.61
C VAL A 614 38.91 1.66 31.48
N GLN A 615 38.77 0.34 31.41
CA GLN A 615 39.91 -0.57 31.18
C GLN A 615 40.56 -0.37 29.79
N ALA A 616 39.80 0.14 28.83
CA ALA A 616 40.27 0.54 27.51
C ALA A 616 40.86 1.96 27.44
N GLY A 617 40.95 2.67 28.57
CA GLY A 617 41.53 4.01 28.63
C GLY A 617 40.55 5.16 28.36
N ALA A 618 39.25 4.95 28.57
CA ALA A 618 38.30 6.05 28.56
C ALA A 618 38.61 7.06 29.67
N ASP A 619 38.51 8.36 29.35
CA ASP A 619 38.75 9.43 30.30
C ASP A 619 37.59 9.53 31.30
N VAL A 620 37.84 9.13 32.55
CA VAL A 620 36.86 9.15 33.65
C VAL A 620 36.35 10.56 34.00
N ASN A 621 37.05 11.61 33.56
CA ASN A 621 36.69 13.01 33.75
C ASN A 621 36.19 13.69 32.46
N ILE A 622 35.90 12.92 31.40
CA ILE A 622 35.41 13.46 30.13
C ILE A 622 34.14 14.29 30.33
N THR A 623 34.17 15.55 29.93
CA THR A 623 33.00 16.43 29.91
C THR A 623 32.50 16.64 28.49
N PRO A 624 31.20 16.89 28.27
CA PRO A 624 30.66 17.26 26.97
C PRO A 624 31.40 18.40 26.27
N GLN A 625 31.86 18.12 25.05
CA GLN A 625 32.46 19.07 24.11
C GLN A 625 31.69 18.99 22.78
N GLY A 626 31.32 20.12 22.18
CA GLY A 626 30.57 20.16 20.92
C GLY A 626 29.70 21.42 20.79
N GLU A 627 29.25 21.71 19.57
CA GLU A 627 28.48 22.94 19.26
C GLU A 627 27.22 23.11 20.12
N LEU A 628 26.52 22.01 20.44
CA LEU A 628 25.33 22.00 21.28
C LEU A 628 25.61 21.54 22.72
N ALA A 629 26.88 21.43 23.12
CA ALA A 629 27.23 21.10 24.50
C ALA A 629 27.06 22.32 25.41
N GLU A 630 27.54 23.50 24.99
CA GLU A 630 27.51 24.75 25.77
C GLU A 630 26.08 25.30 26.00
N ASP A 631 25.19 25.11 25.02
CA ASP A 631 23.77 25.53 25.09
C ASP A 631 22.89 24.55 25.90
N ASN A 632 23.44 23.47 26.45
CA ASN A 632 22.68 22.40 27.09
C ASN A 632 23.08 22.19 28.56
N PHE A 633 22.13 21.74 29.38
CA PHE A 633 22.32 21.40 30.80
C PHE A 633 23.36 20.29 31.04
N LEU A 634 23.82 19.61 29.98
CA LEU A 634 24.89 18.60 30.00
C LEU A 634 26.30 19.20 30.16
N ALA A 635 26.49 20.50 29.94
CA ALA A 635 27.82 21.11 29.97
C ALA A 635 28.55 20.92 31.32
N GLY A 636 29.75 20.34 31.25
CA GLY A 636 30.57 20.03 32.43
C GLY A 636 30.11 18.81 33.25
N GLN A 637 29.10 18.05 32.82
CA GLN A 637 28.75 16.78 33.48
C GLN A 637 29.82 15.71 33.18
N THR A 638 30.44 15.17 34.22
CA THR A 638 31.36 14.01 34.12
C THR A 638 30.59 12.69 34.25
N PRO A 639 31.17 11.53 33.86
CA PRO A 639 30.58 10.23 34.14
C PRO A 639 30.22 10.02 35.62
N LEU A 640 31.03 10.54 36.55
CA LEU A 640 30.73 10.49 37.98
C LEU A 640 29.50 11.34 38.35
N PHE A 641 29.30 12.51 37.73
CA PHE A 641 28.10 13.31 37.91
C PHE A 641 26.85 12.56 37.44
N GLY A 642 26.92 11.94 36.25
CA GLY A 642 25.82 11.15 35.68
C GLY A 642 25.44 9.96 36.55
N ALA A 643 26.42 9.17 36.98
CA ALA A 643 26.20 8.05 37.90
C ALA A 643 25.64 8.49 39.25
N ALA A 644 26.16 9.59 39.81
CA ALA A 644 25.75 10.11 41.10
C ALA A 644 24.30 10.64 41.10
N LYS A 645 23.90 11.31 40.01
CA LYS A 645 22.53 11.76 39.76
C LYS A 645 21.52 10.61 39.66
N LYS A 646 21.98 9.44 39.20
CA LYS A 646 21.14 8.26 38.97
C LYS A 646 21.19 7.22 40.10
N GLY A 647 22.05 7.42 41.11
CA GLY A 647 22.13 6.58 42.29
C GLY A 647 23.01 5.34 42.14
N HIS A 648 23.83 5.25 41.09
CA HIS A 648 24.63 4.06 40.78
C HIS A 648 25.92 4.02 41.62
N VAL A 649 25.80 3.51 42.85
CA VAL A 649 26.87 3.50 43.88
C VAL A 649 28.13 2.76 43.43
N ASP A 650 27.97 1.60 42.79
CA ASP A 650 29.06 0.75 42.29
C ASP A 650 29.83 1.44 41.15
N ILE A 651 29.11 2.05 40.19
CA ILE A 651 29.71 2.88 39.14
C ILE A 651 30.45 4.07 39.75
N CYS A 652 29.86 4.77 40.72
CA CYS A 652 30.51 5.88 41.41
C CYS A 652 31.82 5.43 42.09
N GLU A 653 31.79 4.33 42.84
CA GLU A 653 32.97 3.81 43.55
C GLU A 653 34.07 3.43 42.55
N TYR A 654 33.72 2.72 41.48
CA TYR A 654 34.68 2.32 40.46
C TYR A 654 35.28 3.51 39.69
N LEU A 655 34.47 4.52 39.34
CA LEU A 655 34.98 5.75 38.69
C LEU A 655 35.93 6.52 39.60
N ILE A 656 35.60 6.66 40.89
CA ILE A 656 36.48 7.31 41.88
C ILE A 656 37.79 6.55 42.05
N GLN A 657 37.75 5.22 42.14
CA GLN A 657 38.95 4.36 42.22
C GLN A 657 39.86 4.49 40.98
N ASN A 658 39.30 4.86 39.82
CA ASN A 658 40.03 5.11 38.58
C ASN A 658 40.37 6.60 38.34
N GLY A 659 40.18 7.48 39.33
CA GLY A 659 40.65 8.87 39.30
C GLY A 659 39.62 9.92 38.85
N ALA A 660 38.32 9.63 38.94
CA ALA A 660 37.29 10.65 38.75
C ALA A 660 37.36 11.75 39.83
N ASP A 661 37.25 13.02 39.43
CA ASP A 661 37.22 14.16 40.34
C ASP A 661 35.86 14.25 41.04
N VAL A 662 35.87 13.86 42.33
CA VAL A 662 34.74 13.92 43.26
C VAL A 662 34.13 15.32 43.38
N ASN A 663 34.92 16.38 43.12
CA ASN A 663 34.53 17.78 43.24
C ASN A 663 34.41 18.50 41.87
N ALA A 664 34.37 17.75 40.76
CA ALA A 664 34.08 18.28 39.43
C ALA A 664 32.77 19.09 39.44
N ILE A 665 32.68 20.11 38.58
CA ILE A 665 31.52 21.00 38.50
C ILE A 665 30.98 21.11 37.07
N THR A 666 29.65 21.15 36.97
CA THR A 666 28.93 21.52 35.73
C THR A 666 29.03 23.03 35.46
N MET A 667 28.49 23.50 34.33
CA MET A 667 28.34 24.94 34.06
C MET A 667 27.44 25.69 35.08
N THR A 668 26.60 24.99 35.86
CA THR A 668 25.88 25.60 36.98
C THR A 668 26.69 25.65 38.27
N GLY A 669 27.87 25.03 38.30
CA GLY A 669 28.68 24.86 39.52
C GLY A 669 28.24 23.69 40.40
N ALA A 670 27.26 22.87 39.97
CA ALA A 670 26.79 21.72 40.73
C ALA A 670 27.83 20.58 40.71
N THR A 671 28.02 19.91 41.85
CA THR A 671 28.92 18.77 42.04
C THR A 671 28.17 17.43 41.99
N PRO A 672 28.87 16.28 41.85
CA PRO A 672 28.28 14.95 42.07
C PRO A 672 27.55 14.84 43.43
N LEU A 673 28.11 15.43 44.49
CA LEU A 673 27.48 15.45 45.82
C LEU A 673 26.18 16.25 45.82
N TYR A 674 26.14 17.41 45.18
CA TYR A 674 24.92 18.22 45.07
C TYR A 674 23.81 17.44 44.39
N THR A 675 24.06 16.83 43.22
CA THR A 675 23.01 16.12 42.47
C THR A 675 22.58 14.81 43.13
N ALA A 676 23.49 14.05 43.75
CA ALA A 676 23.12 12.88 44.54
C ALA A 676 22.26 13.25 45.76
N THR A 677 22.55 14.41 46.37
CA THR A 677 21.78 14.95 47.49
C THR A 677 20.40 15.43 47.07
N GLU A 678 20.28 16.12 45.92
CA GLU A 678 18.99 16.57 45.40
C GLU A 678 18.05 15.39 45.08
N GLU A 679 18.58 14.36 44.42
CA GLU A 679 17.83 13.18 43.98
C GLU A 679 17.61 12.13 45.09
N GLY A 680 18.22 12.29 46.27
CA GLY A 680 17.95 11.47 47.46
C GLY A 680 18.81 10.21 47.62
N HIS A 681 19.95 10.11 46.93
CA HIS A 681 20.79 8.90 46.88
C HIS A 681 21.79 8.82 48.05
N LEU A 682 21.30 8.41 49.23
CA LEU A 682 22.10 8.37 50.48
C LEU A 682 23.44 7.62 50.34
N ASP A 683 23.45 6.45 49.73
CA ASP A 683 24.65 5.61 49.65
C ASP A 683 25.73 6.26 48.76
N VAL A 684 25.31 6.94 47.68
CA VAL A 684 26.19 7.76 46.84
C VAL A 684 26.71 8.97 47.63
N VAL A 685 25.86 9.64 48.40
CA VAL A 685 26.26 10.77 49.27
C VAL A 685 27.33 10.34 50.28
N GLN A 686 27.12 9.22 50.99
CA GLN A 686 28.09 8.67 51.94
C GLN A 686 29.42 8.33 51.27
N LEU A 687 29.38 7.69 50.09
CA LEU A 687 30.56 7.36 49.30
C LEU A 687 31.34 8.62 48.89
N LEU A 688 30.67 9.62 48.31
CA LEU A 688 31.30 10.85 47.85
C LEU A 688 31.96 11.62 49.01
N ILE A 689 31.30 11.72 50.15
CA ILE A 689 31.85 12.37 51.37
C ILE A 689 33.08 11.61 51.87
N ARG A 690 33.01 10.27 51.93
CA ARG A 690 34.15 9.41 52.31
C ARG A 690 35.37 9.59 51.40
N HIS A 691 35.15 9.95 50.13
CA HIS A 691 36.19 10.24 49.14
C HIS A 691 36.53 11.74 49.00
N GLY A 692 36.10 12.59 49.94
CA GLY A 692 36.54 13.98 50.03
C GLY A 692 35.70 15.00 49.25
N ALA A 693 34.42 14.72 49.00
CA ALA A 693 33.49 15.73 48.50
C ALA A 693 33.33 16.91 49.47
N ASP A 694 33.37 18.13 48.96
CA ASP A 694 33.11 19.34 49.74
C ASP A 694 31.62 19.47 50.07
N VAL A 695 31.25 19.08 51.29
CA VAL A 695 29.89 19.12 51.86
C VAL A 695 29.24 20.51 51.84
N ASN A 696 30.03 21.58 51.67
CA ASN A 696 29.57 22.96 51.67
C ASN A 696 29.57 23.59 50.27
N ARG A 697 29.95 22.86 49.21
CA ARG A 697 30.04 23.39 47.85
C ARG A 697 28.67 23.50 47.19
N SER A 698 28.28 24.73 46.86
CA SER A 698 27.03 25.06 46.17
C SER A 698 27.26 25.39 44.68
N PRO A 699 26.20 25.31 43.83
CA PRO A 699 26.14 25.98 42.54
C PRO A 699 26.48 27.48 42.64
N LYS A 700 27.15 28.01 41.62
CA LYS A 700 27.68 29.38 41.55
C LYS A 700 27.81 29.86 40.10
N GLY A 701 27.74 31.17 39.90
CA GLY A 701 27.90 31.80 38.58
C GLY A 701 26.57 32.15 37.93
N GLN A 702 26.61 32.78 36.75
CA GLN A 702 25.41 33.41 36.17
C GLN A 702 24.27 32.42 35.93
N VAL A 703 24.57 31.25 35.34
CA VAL A 703 23.57 30.19 35.09
C VAL A 703 22.91 29.70 36.39
N ALA A 704 23.66 29.67 37.51
CA ALA A 704 23.12 29.30 38.82
C ALA A 704 22.15 30.36 39.38
N ARG A 705 22.37 31.65 39.09
CA ARG A 705 21.45 32.75 39.47
C ARG A 705 20.18 32.74 38.65
N ASP A 706 20.33 32.54 37.34
CA ASP A 706 19.20 32.49 36.39
C ASP A 706 18.26 31.31 36.72
N LEU A 707 18.81 30.21 37.24
CA LEU A 707 18.07 29.06 37.76
C LEU A 707 17.68 29.16 39.26
N HIS A 708 18.04 30.25 39.94
CA HIS A 708 17.84 30.47 41.39
C HIS A 708 18.43 29.40 42.33
N ILE A 709 19.47 28.68 41.88
CA ILE A 709 20.20 27.66 42.66
C ILE A 709 21.54 28.15 43.23
N GLU A 710 21.96 29.39 42.95
CA GLU A 710 23.18 29.94 43.57
C GLU A 710 23.09 29.93 45.11
N ASN A 711 24.19 29.52 45.76
CA ASN A 711 24.32 29.33 47.21
C ASN A 711 23.44 28.22 47.84
N GLN A 712 22.75 27.39 47.04
CA GLN A 712 22.11 26.17 47.56
C GLN A 712 23.18 25.10 47.83
N THR A 713 23.55 24.87 49.10
CA THR A 713 24.46 23.75 49.46
C THR A 713 23.72 22.41 49.48
N PRO A 714 24.44 21.27 49.47
CA PRO A 714 23.86 19.95 49.69
C PRO A 714 22.90 19.91 50.89
N LEU A 715 23.26 20.51 52.03
CA LEU A 715 22.37 20.52 53.21
C LEU A 715 21.10 21.33 52.98
N LEU A 716 21.16 22.48 52.29
CA LEU A 716 19.97 23.28 52.00
C LEU A 716 19.01 22.53 51.07
N ILE A 717 19.50 21.94 49.98
CA ILE A 717 18.65 21.19 49.05
C ILE A 717 18.11 19.90 49.70
N ALA A 718 18.90 19.22 50.55
CA ALA A 718 18.42 18.08 51.35
C ALA A 718 17.24 18.47 52.27
N CYS A 719 17.33 19.59 52.99
CA CYS A 719 16.24 20.11 53.81
C CYS A 719 15.02 20.54 52.97
N MET A 720 15.23 21.15 51.81
CA MET A 720 14.13 21.52 50.91
C MET A 720 13.38 20.28 50.39
N ARG A 721 14.09 19.19 50.07
CA ARG A 721 13.52 17.92 49.60
C ARG A 721 13.07 16.97 50.72
N ASN A 722 13.32 17.30 51.99
CA ASN A 722 13.10 16.47 53.18
C ASN A 722 13.82 15.11 53.20
N HIS A 723 15.07 15.05 52.69
CA HIS A 723 15.86 13.81 52.67
C HIS A 723 16.49 13.50 54.03
N GLU A 724 15.69 13.06 54.99
CA GLU A 724 16.02 13.01 56.43
C GLU A 724 17.35 12.35 56.78
N THR A 725 17.66 11.21 56.16
CA THR A 725 18.89 10.45 56.39
C THR A 725 20.12 11.18 55.86
N ILE A 726 19.98 11.85 54.70
CA ILE A 726 21.03 12.68 54.10
C ILE A 726 21.26 13.94 54.92
N ILE A 727 20.19 14.59 55.42
CA ILE A 727 20.29 15.75 56.31
C ILE A 727 21.13 15.40 57.55
N ARG A 728 20.82 14.28 58.22
CA ARG A 728 21.58 13.80 59.40
C ARG A 728 23.05 13.58 59.05
N HIS A 729 23.32 12.85 57.97
CA HIS A 729 24.69 12.52 57.57
C HIS A 729 25.52 13.75 57.13
N LEU A 730 24.90 14.72 56.46
CA LEU A 730 25.55 15.99 56.09
C LEU A 730 25.92 16.83 57.32
N ILE A 731 25.02 16.89 58.33
CA ILE A 731 25.31 17.57 59.61
C ILE A 731 26.48 16.88 60.33
N GLU A 732 26.45 15.55 60.45
CA GLU A 732 27.54 14.75 61.01
C GLU A 732 28.88 14.96 60.27
N SER A 733 28.81 15.22 58.96
CA SER A 733 29.96 15.47 58.09
C SER A 733 30.43 16.93 58.05
N GLY A 734 29.88 17.81 58.89
CA GLY A 734 30.32 19.20 59.02
C GLY A 734 29.72 20.18 58.00
N ALA A 735 28.53 19.88 57.45
CA ALA A 735 27.80 20.84 56.64
C ALA A 735 27.35 22.06 57.46
N ASN A 736 27.49 23.25 56.90
CA ASN A 736 27.15 24.52 57.54
C ASN A 736 25.62 24.68 57.62
N VAL A 737 25.07 24.51 58.82
CA VAL A 737 23.62 24.63 59.11
C VAL A 737 23.05 26.05 58.96
N ASN A 738 23.90 27.07 58.84
CA ASN A 738 23.53 28.49 58.78
C ASN A 738 23.72 29.11 57.38
N VAL A 739 23.83 28.31 56.32
CA VAL A 739 23.81 28.84 54.95
C VAL A 739 22.46 29.44 54.58
N THR A 740 22.47 30.36 53.62
CA THR A 740 21.27 31.00 53.08
C THR A 740 21.38 31.11 51.55
N SER A 741 20.31 30.75 50.84
CA SER A 741 20.13 31.08 49.42
C SER A 741 20.04 32.60 49.17
N GLU A 742 20.02 33.03 47.91
CA GLU A 742 19.80 34.44 47.52
C GLU A 742 18.54 35.07 48.12
N ARG A 743 17.48 34.26 48.34
CA ARG A 743 16.23 34.71 48.98
C ARG A 743 16.27 34.63 50.51
N GLY A 744 17.38 34.23 51.13
CA GLY A 744 17.52 34.07 52.57
C GLY A 744 17.05 32.72 53.13
N SER A 745 16.55 31.80 52.28
CA SER A 745 16.12 30.47 52.73
C SER A 745 17.30 29.67 53.27
N SER A 746 17.17 29.17 54.50
CA SER A 746 18.19 28.41 55.24
C SER A 746 17.75 26.96 55.47
N PRO A 747 18.66 26.03 55.84
CA PRO A 747 18.32 24.64 56.12
C PRO A 747 17.25 24.51 57.20
N PHE A 748 17.28 25.40 58.20
CA PHE A 748 16.28 25.44 59.27
C PHE A 748 14.92 25.94 58.77
N LEU A 749 14.88 27.03 57.99
CA LEU A 749 13.61 27.51 57.44
C LEU A 749 12.98 26.48 56.48
N ALA A 750 13.82 25.79 55.70
CA ALA A 750 13.41 24.73 54.78
C ALA A 750 12.84 23.49 55.51
N ILE A 751 13.23 23.20 56.76
CA ILE A 751 12.62 22.10 57.53
C ILE A 751 11.28 22.49 58.18
N CYS A 752 11.03 23.79 58.39
CA CYS A 752 9.79 24.28 59.00
C CYS A 752 8.52 23.96 58.19
N GLN A 753 8.64 23.60 56.91
CA GLN A 753 7.50 23.21 56.06
C GLN A 753 7.12 21.72 56.17
N HIS A 754 7.99 20.87 56.71
CA HIS A 754 7.88 19.39 56.64
C HIS A 754 7.40 18.72 57.94
N ASN A 755 6.99 19.51 58.94
CA ASN A 755 6.59 19.09 60.30
C ASN A 755 7.58 18.17 61.05
N ASN A 756 8.83 18.02 60.58
CA ASN A 756 9.83 17.18 61.22
C ASN A 756 10.54 17.92 62.36
N VAL A 757 9.89 17.91 63.53
CA VAL A 757 10.40 18.55 64.75
C VAL A 757 11.75 17.97 65.21
N GLU A 758 12.04 16.71 64.92
CA GLU A 758 13.32 16.08 65.30
C GLU A 758 14.49 16.59 64.45
N LEU A 759 14.29 16.84 63.16
CA LEU A 759 15.29 17.51 62.32
C LEU A 759 15.41 19.00 62.65
N ALA A 760 14.32 19.67 63.01
CA ALA A 760 14.37 21.05 63.52
C ALA A 760 15.20 21.13 64.82
N ARG A 761 14.99 20.21 65.77
CA ARG A 761 15.80 20.08 67.00
C ARG A 761 17.26 19.76 66.68
N LEU A 762 17.52 18.83 65.77
CA LEU A 762 18.89 18.46 65.37
C LEU A 762 19.66 19.65 64.78
N LEU A 763 19.02 20.44 63.91
CA LEU A 763 19.61 21.66 63.35
C LEU A 763 19.93 22.68 64.46
N ILE A 764 18.99 22.95 65.38
CA ILE A 764 19.22 23.87 66.53
C ILE A 764 20.37 23.37 67.42
N GLN A 765 20.43 22.07 67.71
CA GLN A 765 21.50 21.45 68.50
C GLN A 765 22.88 21.61 67.85
N ASN A 766 22.95 21.65 66.52
CA ASN A 766 24.17 21.91 65.75
C ASN A 766 24.39 23.40 65.44
N GLY A 767 23.69 24.30 66.13
CA GLY A 767 23.90 25.74 66.07
C GLY A 767 23.14 26.46 64.96
N ALA A 768 22.10 25.86 64.38
CA ALA A 768 21.24 26.54 63.41
C ALA A 768 20.46 27.67 64.08
N ARG A 769 20.49 28.84 63.44
CA ARG A 769 19.66 29.98 63.80
C ARG A 769 18.21 29.72 63.45
N HIS A 770 17.33 29.85 64.45
CA HIS A 770 15.89 29.67 64.33
C HIS A 770 15.12 31.00 64.20
N ASP A 771 15.82 32.14 64.33
CA ASP A 771 15.34 33.52 64.16
C ASP A 771 15.53 34.05 62.72
N VAL A 772 15.82 33.17 61.77
CA VAL A 772 16.14 33.52 60.37
C VAL A 772 14.90 33.89 59.55
N GLU A 773 15.08 34.90 58.68
CA GLU A 773 14.07 35.38 57.75
C GLU A 773 14.49 35.10 56.30
N ALA A 774 13.52 34.75 55.45
CA ALA A 774 13.68 34.69 53.99
C ALA A 774 12.58 35.48 53.28
N LYS A 775 12.80 35.79 52.01
CA LYS A 775 11.79 36.33 51.10
C LYS A 775 10.93 35.21 50.53
N ASN A 776 9.62 35.36 50.61
CA ASN A 776 8.66 34.52 49.91
C ASN A 776 8.55 34.89 48.41
N LEU A 777 7.56 34.32 47.71
CA LEU A 777 7.32 34.60 46.28
C LEU A 777 6.90 36.06 45.98
N TYR A 778 6.45 36.81 46.99
CA TYR A 778 5.91 38.17 46.88
C TYR A 778 6.85 39.24 47.47
N ASP A 779 8.15 38.93 47.59
CA ASP A 779 9.18 39.74 48.25
C ASP A 779 8.88 40.07 49.73
N GLY A 780 7.90 39.40 50.34
CA GLY A 780 7.57 39.53 51.76
C GLY A 780 8.53 38.70 52.62
N LYS A 781 9.00 39.27 53.73
CA LYS A 781 9.83 38.53 54.69
C LYS A 781 9.00 37.56 55.52
N ILE A 782 9.45 36.31 55.61
CA ILE A 782 8.84 35.24 56.38
C ILE A 782 9.87 34.57 57.28
N ASN A 783 9.44 34.12 58.46
CA ASN A 783 10.24 33.34 59.40
C ASN A 783 9.66 31.92 59.55
N GLY A 784 10.27 31.11 60.42
CA GLY A 784 9.82 29.73 60.66
C GLY A 784 8.37 29.59 61.11
N LEU A 785 7.82 30.55 61.86
CA LEU A 785 6.41 30.50 62.31
C LEU A 785 5.44 30.67 61.15
N ILE A 786 5.73 31.59 60.23
CA ILE A 786 4.92 31.76 59.01
C ILE A 786 4.97 30.49 58.17
N VAL A 787 6.16 29.96 57.88
CA VAL A 787 6.31 28.72 57.08
C VAL A 787 5.58 27.55 57.72
N ALA A 788 5.73 27.36 59.04
CA ALA A 788 5.09 26.26 59.74
C ALA A 788 3.56 26.41 59.80
N ALA A 789 3.05 27.64 59.95
CA ALA A 789 1.62 27.92 59.90
C ALA A 789 1.02 27.77 58.49
N GLU A 790 1.74 28.16 57.43
CA GLU A 790 1.30 27.98 56.04
C GLU A 790 1.31 26.50 55.60
N SER A 791 2.15 25.67 56.23
CA SER A 791 2.39 24.27 55.84
C SER A 791 1.75 23.23 56.78
N GLY A 792 1.05 23.65 57.84
CA GLY A 792 0.42 22.72 58.80
C GLY A 792 1.40 22.02 59.75
N SER A 793 2.59 22.60 59.94
CA SER A 793 3.68 21.98 60.70
C SER A 793 3.58 22.25 62.21
N PHE A 794 2.51 21.76 62.84
CA PHE A 794 2.15 22.03 64.24
C PHE A 794 3.29 21.79 65.26
N GLU A 795 3.99 20.67 65.17
CA GLU A 795 5.03 20.31 66.15
C GLU A 795 6.27 21.21 66.03
N THR A 796 6.60 21.61 64.80
CA THR A 796 7.68 22.58 64.55
C THR A 796 7.26 24.00 64.94
N LEU A 797 5.99 24.38 64.70
CA LEU A 797 5.43 25.64 65.17
C LEU A 797 5.45 25.73 66.70
N ARG A 798 5.06 24.65 67.40
CA ARG A 798 5.12 24.56 68.86
C ARG A 798 6.54 24.80 69.37
N LEU A 799 7.52 24.11 68.78
CA LEU A 799 8.95 24.29 69.08
C LEU A 799 9.41 25.75 68.92
N LEU A 800 8.98 26.44 67.86
CA LEU A 800 9.37 27.82 67.58
C LEU A 800 8.77 28.83 68.55
N VAL A 801 7.50 28.66 68.92
CA VAL A 801 6.86 29.49 69.96
C VAL A 801 7.50 29.23 71.33
N GLU A 802 7.87 27.98 71.63
CA GLU A 802 8.60 27.63 72.86
C GLU A 802 10.06 28.14 72.87
N ALA A 803 10.66 28.33 71.70
CA ALA A 803 11.94 29.03 71.53
C ALA A 803 11.83 30.56 71.64
N GLY A 804 10.62 31.12 71.77
CA GLY A 804 10.40 32.54 72.02
C GLY A 804 10.22 33.42 70.78
N LEU A 805 9.91 32.84 69.61
CA LEU A 805 9.49 33.64 68.45
C LEU A 805 8.12 34.30 68.70
N ASP A 806 7.96 35.53 68.20
CA ASP A 806 6.71 36.30 68.33
C ASP A 806 5.55 35.65 67.55
N VAL A 807 4.53 35.18 68.27
CA VAL A 807 3.29 34.62 67.71
C VAL A 807 2.51 35.62 66.86
N ASN A 808 2.75 36.92 67.06
CA ASN A 808 2.14 38.02 66.31
C ASN A 808 3.06 38.61 65.23
N TYR A 809 4.15 37.91 64.87
CA TYR A 809 5.03 38.31 63.77
C TYR A 809 4.24 38.68 62.51
N LYS A 810 4.60 39.79 61.86
CA LYS A 810 3.94 40.28 60.64
C LYS A 810 4.92 40.25 59.47
N ILE A 811 4.49 39.67 58.35
CA ILE A 811 5.26 39.65 57.10
C ILE A 811 5.56 41.10 56.67
N GLU A 812 6.83 41.50 56.69
CA GLU A 812 7.27 42.81 56.19
C GLU A 812 7.25 42.82 54.65
N GLY A 813 6.67 43.84 54.02
CA GLY A 813 6.77 43.99 52.57
C GLY A 813 5.77 44.93 51.90
N LYS A 814 5.81 44.93 50.57
CA LYS A 814 4.86 45.67 49.70
C LYS A 814 3.90 44.77 48.92
N GLY A 815 4.15 43.47 48.80
CA GLY A 815 3.28 42.51 48.11
C GLY A 815 2.06 42.03 48.92
N GLU A 816 1.26 41.16 48.31
CA GLU A 816 -0.02 40.60 48.78
C GLU A 816 0.03 39.88 50.14
N THR A 817 1.22 39.44 50.56
CA THR A 817 1.41 38.77 51.85
C THR A 817 1.72 39.72 53.00
N ALA A 818 1.90 41.02 52.74
CA ALA A 818 2.33 41.97 53.75
C ALA A 818 1.32 42.10 54.90
N GLY A 819 1.80 42.11 56.14
CA GLY A 819 0.99 42.22 57.34
C GLY A 819 0.32 40.92 57.82
N ARG A 820 0.35 39.83 57.04
CA ARG A 820 -0.16 38.52 57.49
C ARG A 820 0.64 38.01 58.69
N THR A 821 -0.04 37.34 59.61
CA THR A 821 0.51 36.72 60.83
C THR A 821 0.49 35.19 60.72
N PRO A 822 1.20 34.44 61.60
CA PRO A 822 1.07 32.99 61.69
C PRO A 822 -0.39 32.55 61.88
N LEU A 823 -1.16 33.27 62.72
CA LEU A 823 -2.57 32.98 62.92
C LEU A 823 -3.38 33.18 61.63
N PHE A 824 -3.16 34.29 60.91
CA PHE A 824 -3.83 34.55 59.64
C PHE A 824 -3.54 33.44 58.61
N CYS A 825 -2.28 33.01 58.48
CA CYS A 825 -1.89 31.95 57.57
C CYS A 825 -2.53 30.59 57.93
N ALA A 826 -2.55 30.23 59.22
CA ALA A 826 -3.22 29.03 59.70
C ALA A 826 -4.74 29.09 59.48
N CYS A 827 -5.37 30.25 59.68
CA CYS A 827 -6.79 30.49 59.43
C CYS A 827 -7.16 30.36 57.95
N ALA A 828 -6.30 30.84 57.05
CA ALA A 828 -6.50 30.71 55.60
C ALA A 828 -6.43 29.24 55.12
N LYS A 829 -5.68 28.39 55.83
CA LYS A 829 -5.52 26.96 55.50
C LYS A 829 -6.44 26.02 56.28
N GLY A 830 -7.08 26.50 57.35
CA GLY A 830 -7.99 25.71 58.18
C GLY A 830 -7.31 24.79 59.19
N PHE A 831 -6.05 25.06 59.57
CA PHE A 831 -5.30 24.25 60.53
C PHE A 831 -5.75 24.53 61.98
N GLN A 832 -6.83 23.86 62.38
CA GLN A 832 -7.53 24.08 63.66
C GLN A 832 -6.62 23.98 64.89
N ASP A 833 -5.74 22.99 64.92
CA ASP A 833 -4.76 22.75 65.98
C ASP A 833 -3.75 23.92 66.13
N ILE A 834 -3.22 24.41 65.00
CA ILE A 834 -2.34 25.58 64.97
C ILE A 834 -3.11 26.84 65.39
N VAL A 835 -4.36 27.01 64.94
CA VAL A 835 -5.21 28.16 65.29
C VAL A 835 -5.48 28.19 66.79
N GLU A 836 -5.97 27.10 67.39
CA GLU A 836 -6.22 27.01 68.83
C GLU A 836 -4.96 27.32 69.65
N TYR A 837 -3.83 26.69 69.30
CA TYR A 837 -2.57 26.83 70.00
C TYR A 837 -1.97 28.23 69.90
N LEU A 838 -1.99 28.87 68.72
CA LEU A 838 -1.52 30.25 68.55
C LEU A 838 -2.34 31.22 69.40
N ILE A 839 -3.66 31.06 69.43
CA ILE A 839 -4.55 31.87 70.26
C ILE A 839 -4.26 31.64 71.76
N ASP A 840 -4.08 30.39 72.19
CA ASP A 840 -3.72 30.04 73.58
C ASP A 840 -2.34 30.58 74.00
N ARG A 841 -1.47 30.87 73.02
CA ARG A 841 -0.16 31.53 73.23
C ARG A 841 -0.19 33.05 73.00
N GLY A 842 -1.36 33.66 72.80
CA GLY A 842 -1.55 35.11 72.77
C GLY A 842 -1.52 35.75 71.36
N ALA A 843 -1.82 34.99 70.32
CA ALA A 843 -2.04 35.57 68.99
C ALA A 843 -3.32 36.43 68.94
N ASP A 844 -3.27 37.57 68.26
CA ASP A 844 -4.40 38.49 68.12
C ASP A 844 -5.47 37.94 67.18
N VAL A 845 -6.54 37.39 67.76
CA VAL A 845 -7.73 36.85 67.08
C VAL A 845 -8.38 37.86 66.13
N ASN A 846 -8.30 39.16 66.45
CA ASN A 846 -8.89 40.25 65.67
C ASN A 846 -7.87 40.94 64.76
N GLY A 847 -6.63 40.44 64.74
CA GLY A 847 -5.53 40.96 63.94
C GLY A 847 -5.83 40.89 62.45
N THR A 848 -5.46 41.95 61.75
CA THR A 848 -5.62 42.08 60.29
C THR A 848 -4.28 42.04 59.59
N GLU A 849 -4.30 41.61 58.32
CA GLU A 849 -3.23 41.94 57.39
C GLU A 849 -3.34 43.41 56.91
N LYS A 850 -2.55 43.80 55.91
CA LYS A 850 -2.33 45.20 55.51
C LYS A 850 -3.52 45.86 54.80
N SER A 851 -4.38 45.13 54.10
CA SER A 851 -5.63 45.64 53.53
C SER A 851 -6.76 45.82 54.57
N GLY A 852 -6.62 45.17 55.73
CA GLY A 852 -7.61 45.17 56.82
C GLY A 852 -8.38 43.85 56.95
N LEU A 853 -8.09 42.85 56.11
CA LEU A 853 -8.70 41.53 56.16
C LEU A 853 -8.26 40.81 57.44
N SER A 854 -9.22 40.35 58.25
CA SER A 854 -8.93 39.66 59.54
C SER A 854 -8.95 38.14 59.42
N CYS A 855 -8.45 37.47 60.47
CA CYS A 855 -8.42 36.00 60.56
C CYS A 855 -9.82 35.38 60.36
N LEU A 856 -10.88 36.01 60.88
CA LEU A 856 -12.26 35.55 60.71
C LEU A 856 -12.75 35.70 59.26
N HIS A 857 -12.39 36.79 58.59
CA HIS A 857 -12.74 37.01 57.18
C HIS A 857 -12.13 35.94 56.28
N ILE A 858 -10.81 35.70 56.40
CA ILE A 858 -10.13 34.74 55.53
C ILE A 858 -10.57 33.29 55.81
N ALA A 859 -10.78 32.91 57.06
CA ALA A 859 -11.33 31.59 57.40
C ALA A 859 -12.75 31.39 56.84
N SER A 860 -13.55 32.46 56.83
CA SER A 860 -14.93 32.44 56.32
C SER A 860 -14.99 32.40 54.80
N ALA A 861 -14.13 33.16 54.12
CA ALA A 861 -13.99 33.16 52.65
C ALA A 861 -13.43 31.84 52.10
N MET A 862 -12.65 31.10 52.90
CA MET A 862 -12.06 29.80 52.53
C MET A 862 -12.90 28.59 52.97
N GLY A 863 -14.06 28.81 53.59
CA GLY A 863 -15.01 27.75 53.94
C GLY A 863 -14.71 26.97 55.24
N HIS A 864 -13.75 27.40 56.05
CA HIS A 864 -13.24 26.65 57.21
C HIS A 864 -14.14 26.78 58.44
N ALA A 865 -15.35 26.20 58.38
CA ALA A 865 -16.41 26.38 59.38
C ALA A 865 -15.99 26.10 60.84
N ASP A 866 -15.13 25.11 61.09
CA ASP A 866 -14.62 24.82 62.44
C ASP A 866 -13.56 25.84 62.89
N THR A 867 -12.70 26.33 61.99
CA THR A 867 -11.78 27.44 62.29
C THR A 867 -12.56 28.72 62.61
N VAL A 868 -13.63 29.00 61.85
CA VAL A 868 -14.55 30.11 62.11
C VAL A 868 -15.22 29.96 63.48
N ARG A 869 -15.67 28.75 63.83
CA ARG A 869 -16.23 28.43 65.16
C ARG A 869 -15.23 28.73 66.28
N ILE A 870 -14.00 28.20 66.16
CA ILE A 870 -12.91 28.43 67.13
C ILE A 870 -12.64 29.94 67.28
N LEU A 871 -12.48 30.67 66.18
CA LEU A 871 -12.25 32.11 66.22
C LEU A 871 -13.38 32.86 66.95
N CYS A 872 -14.64 32.55 66.65
CA CYS A 872 -15.79 33.15 67.34
C CYS A 872 -15.83 32.81 68.84
N GLU A 873 -15.60 31.53 69.21
CA GLU A 873 -15.54 31.08 70.62
C GLU A 873 -14.39 31.74 71.40
N ARG A 874 -13.30 32.07 70.71
CA ARG A 874 -12.13 32.78 71.28
C ARG A 874 -12.21 34.32 71.16
N GLY A 875 -13.36 34.88 70.78
CA GLY A 875 -13.61 36.33 70.83
C GLY A 875 -13.28 37.11 69.55
N ALA A 876 -13.36 36.49 68.38
CA ALA A 876 -13.37 37.21 67.11
C ALA A 876 -14.60 38.11 66.98
N ASN A 877 -14.40 39.33 66.48
CA ASN A 877 -15.46 40.28 66.19
C ASN A 877 -16.21 39.85 64.93
N VAL A 878 -17.37 39.23 65.12
CA VAL A 878 -18.23 38.67 64.05
C VAL A 878 -18.72 39.73 63.07
N ASP A 879 -18.96 40.96 63.55
CA ASP A 879 -19.36 42.12 62.75
C ASP A 879 -18.15 43.01 62.35
N GLN A 880 -16.90 42.51 62.41
CA GLN A 880 -15.75 43.26 61.91
C GLN A 880 -15.91 43.53 60.41
N GLN A 881 -15.58 44.75 60.00
CA GLN A 881 -15.64 45.19 58.60
C GLN A 881 -14.22 45.52 58.11
N PHE A 882 -13.95 45.24 56.85
CA PHE A 882 -12.81 45.78 56.11
C PHE A 882 -13.28 46.31 54.75
N ARG A 883 -12.47 47.16 54.11
CA ARG A 883 -12.87 47.85 52.89
C ARG A 883 -12.37 47.13 51.64
N PHE A 884 -13.28 46.52 50.90
CA PHE A 884 -13.01 45.79 49.65
C PHE A 884 -13.76 46.46 48.49
N GLU A 885 -13.06 46.82 47.42
CA GLU A 885 -13.64 47.49 46.22
C GLU A 885 -14.62 48.63 46.56
N GLU A 886 -14.19 49.51 47.48
CA GLU A 886 -14.95 50.63 48.05
C GLU A 886 -16.11 50.29 49.01
N GLN A 887 -16.51 49.03 49.15
CA GLN A 887 -17.56 48.53 50.04
C GLN A 887 -17.02 48.07 51.40
N ASP A 888 -17.84 48.13 52.45
CA ASP A 888 -17.51 47.61 53.79
C ASP A 888 -18.06 46.19 53.93
N VAL A 889 -17.16 45.20 53.97
CA VAL A 889 -17.48 43.77 53.88
C VAL A 889 -17.23 43.06 55.21
N THR A 890 -18.13 42.18 55.63
CA THR A 890 -17.98 41.32 56.82
C THR A 890 -17.62 39.88 56.47
N ALA A 891 -17.23 39.10 57.47
CA ALA A 891 -17.01 37.66 57.36
C ALA A 891 -18.26 36.89 56.85
N TYR A 892 -19.47 37.35 57.18
CA TYR A 892 -20.71 36.73 56.69
C TYR A 892 -20.93 37.01 55.20
N ASP A 893 -20.73 38.25 54.76
CA ASP A 893 -20.89 38.63 53.34
C ASP A 893 -19.91 37.82 52.45
N LEU A 894 -18.66 37.62 52.91
CA LEU A 894 -17.68 36.77 52.21
C LEU A 894 -18.14 35.31 52.14
N ALA A 895 -18.57 34.70 53.25
CA ALA A 895 -19.03 33.32 53.28
C ALA A 895 -20.26 33.09 52.37
N GLU A 896 -21.19 34.05 52.34
CA GLU A 896 -22.37 33.98 51.47
C GLU A 896 -21.99 34.14 49.99
N SER A 897 -21.07 35.06 49.66
CA SER A 897 -20.58 35.24 48.29
C SER A 897 -19.89 34.01 47.71
N GLN A 898 -19.19 33.24 48.55
CA GLN A 898 -18.49 31.99 48.19
C GLN A 898 -19.35 30.72 48.41
N GLN A 899 -20.64 30.89 48.74
CA GLN A 899 -21.63 29.81 48.92
C GLN A 899 -21.27 28.80 50.04
N HIS A 900 -20.66 29.28 51.12
CA HIS A 900 -20.24 28.49 52.27
C HIS A 900 -21.35 28.41 53.35
N ASP A 901 -22.48 27.77 53.03
CA ASP A 901 -23.67 27.67 53.88
C ASP A 901 -23.38 27.25 55.34
N HIS A 902 -22.46 26.30 55.54
CA HIS A 902 -22.04 25.87 56.87
C HIS A 902 -21.34 26.97 57.68
N VAL A 903 -20.49 27.77 57.03
CA VAL A 903 -19.85 28.95 57.65
C VAL A 903 -20.92 29.99 57.98
N CYS A 904 -21.80 30.32 57.05
CA CYS A 904 -22.92 31.24 57.26
C CYS A 904 -23.80 30.82 58.46
N GLN A 905 -24.03 29.53 58.63
CA GLN A 905 -24.79 28.99 59.77
C GLN A 905 -24.01 29.12 61.09
N VAL A 906 -22.70 28.85 61.10
CA VAL A 906 -21.86 29.06 62.29
C VAL A 906 -21.84 30.55 62.68
N LEU A 907 -21.56 31.46 61.74
CA LEU A 907 -21.56 32.91 61.98
C LEU A 907 -22.90 33.40 62.54
N LYS A 908 -24.04 32.91 62.02
CA LYS A 908 -25.38 33.19 62.57
C LYS A 908 -25.53 32.74 64.03
N THR A 909 -24.98 31.58 64.43
CA THR A 909 -25.04 31.14 65.83
C THR A 909 -24.24 32.02 66.79
N PHE A 910 -23.22 32.73 66.31
CA PHE A 910 -22.46 33.72 67.08
C PHE A 910 -22.95 35.17 66.90
N GLY A 911 -24.13 35.36 66.30
CA GLY A 911 -24.81 36.66 66.26
C GLY A 911 -24.46 37.57 65.08
N ALA A 912 -23.85 37.04 64.00
CA ALA A 912 -23.63 37.80 62.77
C ALA A 912 -24.91 38.47 62.27
N ARG A 913 -24.82 39.75 61.91
CA ARG A 913 -25.96 40.49 61.33
C ARG A 913 -26.30 39.98 59.92
N GLN A 914 -27.49 40.36 59.45
CA GLN A 914 -27.88 40.13 58.06
C GLN A 914 -26.86 40.77 57.09
N PRO A 915 -26.64 40.17 55.91
CA PRO A 915 -25.65 40.66 54.95
C PRO A 915 -25.90 42.13 54.61
N LEU A 916 -24.83 42.91 54.57
CA LEU A 916 -24.88 44.35 54.26
C LEU A 916 -25.19 44.59 52.79
N HIS A 917 -24.85 43.63 51.94
CA HIS A 917 -24.94 43.71 50.49
C HIS A 917 -25.58 42.44 49.91
N SER A 918 -26.59 42.60 49.06
CA SER A 918 -27.34 41.48 48.48
C SER A 918 -26.57 40.68 47.42
N THR A 919 -25.47 41.23 46.90
CA THR A 919 -24.63 40.65 45.85
C THR A 919 -23.22 41.26 45.92
N LEU A 920 -22.27 40.56 46.56
CA LEU A 920 -20.87 40.67 46.17
C LEU A 920 -20.65 39.95 44.82
N PRO A 921 -19.62 40.29 44.04
CA PRO A 921 -19.31 39.57 42.79
C PRO A 921 -19.11 38.08 43.08
N SER A 922 -19.81 37.20 42.36
CA SER A 922 -19.89 35.76 42.66
C SER A 922 -18.59 34.96 42.43
N HIS A 923 -17.48 35.66 42.15
CA HIS A 923 -16.12 35.12 42.02
C HIS A 923 -15.11 36.22 42.40
N VAL A 924 -15.01 36.56 43.69
CA VAL A 924 -13.76 37.10 44.23
C VAL A 924 -12.75 35.95 44.20
N GLU A 925 -11.71 36.05 43.38
CA GLU A 925 -10.66 35.03 43.33
C GLU A 925 -10.00 34.93 44.72
N PRO A 926 -9.85 33.75 45.33
CA PRO A 926 -9.33 33.62 46.71
C PRO A 926 -7.90 34.15 46.95
N ASN A 927 -7.22 34.60 45.90
CA ASN A 927 -5.86 35.17 45.92
C ASN A 927 -5.82 36.67 45.51
N LYS A 928 -6.97 37.37 45.41
CA LYS A 928 -7.03 38.83 45.13
C LYS A 928 -7.45 39.64 46.35
#